data_AF-A0AAV5U7R8-F1
#
_entry.id   AF-A0AAV5U7R8-F1
#
_cell.length_a   1.000
_cell.length_b   1.000
_cell.length_c   1.000
_cell.angle_alpha   90.00
_cell.angle_beta   90.00
_cell.angle_gamma   90.00
#
_symmetry.space_group_name_H-M   'P 1'
#
loop_
_entity.id
_entity.type
_entity.pdbx_description
1 polymer ?
#
loop_
_entity_poly.entity_id
_entity_poly.type
_entity_poly.pdbx_seq_one_letter_code
_entity_poly.pdbx_strand_id
1 'polypeptide(L)'
;HLHGLDSAVVLGGQLLQHEISGLELGRVDQADHGQEVVIFCLSILNSSCCLNCLIFAGMLSRRLFAPIRSAPASARAWQVDEWGGDLRLESNYARPVLTGPNQVLAASVNPIDTYQIKGYGNELLKTWKMVADRSFNPVSRLPYTPGRDCAGIVEAIGPGVTRFAVGDKVMGVTQPPATRGTLADLVVLEADATVGTPAKTTFEEAASLPYVACTVWNAFLVAQLNKGNAKNNRVLIHGGSGGIGTMAIQLLRAWGARKIVVTCSSDSFDTIRSLGAIPIDYRSPTATDELIAAGPYEVVLSCVDSPLSQWSDKIMGIWRNCVHISIVSPMLNDTDRYGLPLGLASTAAKYFARSWESSLQGRWFSYAYFLPNLDCLQEVATLVEQGQIKPMVEKVYSFEQVPEAFEKVGQKHGRGKTIVKMEMTVLPSFTLVDEATPRLWHEWAELVREEQWTSDDNTEGGFLGCVVWNEYEEMAFIGFYLVHPYMVGKGLGSKLWKRAFGRIPPHLNVGLRAVPDMAEKYAAKDTPHFVSSLSKWELTVGETTELCAKAPASASTVRLVSDLSPEQRRELMEFDRRVTNRDRSDLLSLFFEFDRTSGCCLIDGEGKIVGYAGVTSTGFAKENKFKIGPVYASTTSDALTLIRPLADYCESISADSKILVKTLTGTVGEDAFGTLIPKKPSNEGTTLFSKPFTITINTKMCYIPHNNSGHFDA
;
A
#
# COMPACT_ATOMS: atom_id res chain seq x y z
N HIS A 1 20.50 -29.15 -17.49
CA HIS A 1 19.76 -27.98 -18.00
C HIS A 1 18.67 -27.63 -16.99
N LEU A 2 18.64 -26.36 -16.54
CA LEU A 2 17.78 -25.75 -15.49
C LEU A 2 18.07 -26.28 -14.06
N HIS A 3 19.08 -25.74 -13.35
CA HIS A 3 19.02 -24.60 -12.40
C HIS A 3 17.90 -24.69 -11.35
N GLY A 4 18.30 -25.10 -10.15
CA GLY A 4 17.47 -25.33 -8.99
C GLY A 4 17.22 -24.10 -8.12
N LEU A 5 16.05 -24.16 -7.48
CA LEU A 5 15.74 -23.55 -6.19
C LEU A 5 16.53 -24.27 -5.11
N ASP A 6 17.11 -23.53 -4.17
CA ASP A 6 16.88 -23.81 -2.75
C ASP A 6 17.09 -22.54 -1.91
N SER A 7 15.98 -22.15 -1.32
CA SER A 7 15.78 -21.14 -0.28
C SER A 7 16.40 -21.59 1.04
N ALA A 8 17.21 -20.74 1.67
CA ALA A 8 17.58 -20.85 3.07
C ALA A 8 16.58 -20.08 3.96
N VAL A 9 16.12 -20.77 5.00
CA VAL A 9 15.25 -20.28 6.08
C VAL A 9 16.10 -19.58 7.15
N VAL A 10 15.73 -18.37 7.55
CA VAL A 10 16.19 -17.74 8.80
C VAL A 10 14.98 -17.53 9.70
N LEU A 11 14.98 -18.21 10.85
CA LEU A 11 14.03 -18.04 11.95
C LEU A 11 14.71 -17.26 13.07
N GLY A 12 14.12 -16.11 13.44
CA GLY A 12 14.24 -15.47 14.77
C GLY A 12 15.65 -15.19 15.29
N GLY A 13 16.21 -14.02 14.97
CA GLY A 13 17.47 -13.57 15.54
C GLY A 13 17.46 -13.52 17.07
N GLN A 14 18.33 -14.32 17.70
CA GLN A 14 19.08 -13.94 18.89
C GLN A 14 20.36 -14.78 18.99
N LEU A 15 21.45 -14.09 19.29
CA LEU A 15 22.82 -14.60 19.43
C LEU A 15 22.95 -15.43 20.72
N LEU A 16 23.47 -16.65 20.64
CA LEU A 16 24.11 -17.33 21.78
C LEU A 16 25.46 -17.91 21.34
N GLN A 17 26.43 -17.71 22.22
CA GLN A 17 27.88 -17.80 22.07
C GLN A 17 28.39 -19.22 22.37
N HIS A 18 29.52 -19.62 21.75
CA HIS A 18 30.35 -20.83 21.98
C HIS A 18 29.70 -22.18 21.57
N GLU A 19 30.36 -23.20 21.03
CA GLU A 19 31.78 -23.48 20.78
C GLU A 19 31.92 -24.57 19.69
N ILE A 20 33.10 -24.63 19.10
CA ILE A 20 33.59 -25.47 18.00
C ILE A 20 33.48 -26.97 18.29
N SER A 21 33.14 -27.80 17.30
CA SER A 21 33.96 -28.97 16.87
C SER A 21 33.25 -29.93 15.89
N GLY A 22 33.96 -30.30 14.83
CA GLY A 22 33.86 -31.63 14.23
C GLY A 22 32.91 -31.81 13.04
N LEU A 23 33.33 -31.35 11.85
CA LEU A 23 32.91 -31.95 10.59
C LEU A 23 34.19 -32.46 9.89
N GLU A 24 34.37 -33.77 9.85
CA GLU A 24 35.20 -34.43 8.85
C GLU A 24 34.35 -35.41 8.04
N LEU A 25 34.06 -34.96 6.82
CA LEU A 25 34.13 -35.65 5.53
C LEU A 25 33.91 -37.18 5.46
N GLY A 26 32.93 -37.57 4.65
CA GLY A 26 32.83 -38.92 4.09
C GLY A 26 32.17 -38.92 2.71
N ARG A 27 32.99 -39.15 1.67
CA ARG A 27 32.72 -39.43 0.26
C ARG A 27 31.32 -39.95 -0.13
N VAL A 28 30.81 -39.42 -1.24
CA VAL A 28 29.79 -40.07 -2.08
C VAL A 28 30.52 -40.90 -3.15
N ASP A 29 30.26 -42.20 -3.19
CA ASP A 29 30.56 -43.08 -4.32
C ASP A 29 29.27 -43.35 -5.11
N GLN A 30 29.38 -43.33 -6.44
CA GLN A 30 28.34 -43.63 -7.43
C GLN A 30 27.96 -45.12 -7.43
N ALA A 31 26.69 -45.44 -7.73
CA ALA A 31 26.31 -46.45 -8.72
C ALA A 31 24.77 -46.57 -8.93
N ASP A 32 24.37 -46.44 -10.19
CA ASP A 32 23.48 -47.28 -11.01
C ASP A 32 22.05 -47.72 -10.61
N HIS A 33 21.18 -47.52 -11.63
CA HIS A 33 20.05 -48.35 -12.11
C HIS A 33 18.82 -48.65 -11.24
N GLY A 34 17.66 -48.17 -11.71
CA GLY A 34 16.52 -49.03 -12.02
C GLY A 34 15.35 -49.12 -11.02
N GLN A 35 14.15 -48.96 -11.59
CA GLN A 35 12.84 -49.45 -11.16
C GLN A 35 12.04 -48.75 -10.04
N GLU A 36 10.76 -48.60 -10.36
CA GLU A 36 9.63 -48.18 -9.52
C GLU A 36 9.45 -49.04 -8.27
N VAL A 37 9.03 -48.43 -7.16
CA VAL A 37 8.15 -49.09 -6.18
C VAL A 37 7.09 -48.10 -5.70
N VAL A 38 5.84 -48.42 -6.01
CA VAL A 38 4.62 -47.87 -5.41
C VAL A 38 4.42 -48.53 -4.05
N ILE A 39 4.12 -47.76 -3.00
CA ILE A 39 3.28 -48.24 -1.88
C ILE A 39 2.26 -47.16 -1.51
N PHE A 40 1.00 -47.42 -1.87
CA PHE A 40 -0.17 -46.89 -1.19
C PHE A 40 -0.39 -47.67 0.11
N CYS A 41 -0.75 -47.00 1.21
CA CYS A 41 -1.87 -47.47 2.04
C CYS A 41 -2.40 -46.38 2.98
N LEU A 42 -3.72 -46.16 2.88
CA LEU A 42 -4.57 -45.49 3.85
C LEU A 42 -4.65 -46.29 5.16
N SER A 43 -4.81 -45.61 6.31
CA SER A 43 -6.09 -45.59 7.05
C SER A 43 -5.95 -44.97 8.47
N ILE A 44 -6.69 -43.88 8.68
CA ILE A 44 -7.64 -43.58 9.78
C ILE A 44 -7.28 -44.09 11.19
N LEU A 45 -7.19 -43.16 12.16
CA LEU A 45 -7.99 -43.15 13.40
C LEU A 45 -7.81 -41.85 14.22
N ASN A 46 -8.89 -41.08 14.26
CA ASN A 46 -9.51 -40.41 15.41
C ASN A 46 -8.72 -39.59 16.45
N SER A 47 -9.28 -38.38 16.63
CA SER A 47 -9.57 -37.71 17.91
C SER A 47 -8.55 -36.72 18.49
N SER A 48 -9.00 -35.46 18.46
CA SER A 48 -8.94 -34.50 19.57
C SER A 48 -7.61 -33.84 19.90
N CYS A 49 -7.69 -32.51 20.01
CA CYS A 49 -6.71 -31.59 20.63
C CYS A 49 -5.38 -31.42 19.89
N CYS A 50 -5.25 -30.29 19.18
CA CYS A 50 -4.31 -29.21 19.56
C CYS A 50 -4.35 -28.11 18.52
N LEU A 51 -5.35 -27.25 18.67
CA LEU A 51 -5.39 -25.92 18.08
C LEU A 51 -4.40 -25.04 18.88
N ASN A 52 -3.09 -25.08 18.62
CA ASN A 52 -2.14 -24.17 19.30
C ASN A 52 -0.72 -23.96 18.70
N CYS A 53 -0.45 -24.28 17.44
CA CYS A 53 0.88 -24.01 16.86
C CYS A 53 0.82 -23.43 15.45
N LEU A 54 0.29 -22.20 15.26
CA LEU A 54 0.48 -21.43 14.01
C LEU A 54 0.41 -19.89 14.18
N ILE A 55 0.62 -19.35 15.39
CA ILE A 55 0.44 -17.89 15.66
C ILE A 55 1.77 -17.11 15.83
N PHE A 56 2.95 -17.73 15.82
CA PHE A 56 4.16 -17.04 16.31
C PHE A 56 5.01 -16.23 15.30
N ALA A 57 4.74 -16.24 13.99
CA ALA A 57 5.62 -15.58 13.01
C ALA A 57 5.21 -14.16 12.55
N GLY A 58 4.04 -13.65 12.95
CA GLY A 58 3.55 -12.31 12.56
C GLY A 58 3.78 -11.20 13.59
N MET A 59 4.70 -11.40 14.54
CA MET A 59 4.63 -10.73 15.86
C MET A 59 5.38 -9.39 16.01
N LEU A 60 6.13 -8.88 15.02
CA LEU A 60 7.05 -7.74 15.27
C LEU A 60 6.93 -6.47 14.40
N SER A 61 6.01 -6.36 13.43
CA SER A 61 6.04 -5.20 12.49
C SER A 61 4.93 -4.14 12.64
N ARG A 62 4.04 -4.20 13.64
CA ARG A 62 2.85 -3.30 13.69
C ARG A 62 2.94 -2.05 14.58
N ARG A 63 4.11 -1.71 15.11
CA ARG A 63 4.26 -0.48 15.91
C ARG A 63 5.50 0.27 15.46
N LEU A 64 5.31 1.29 14.62
CA LEU A 64 6.06 2.54 14.55
C LEU A 64 5.62 3.29 13.28
N PHE A 65 4.44 3.93 13.32
CA PHE A 65 4.11 4.95 12.31
C PHE A 65 3.41 6.11 13.02
N ALA A 66 4.12 7.24 13.11
CA ALA A 66 3.62 8.51 13.59
C ALA A 66 2.72 9.16 12.51
N PRO A 67 1.73 9.98 12.89
CA PRO A 67 0.80 10.59 11.94
C PRO A 67 1.48 11.71 11.15
N ILE A 68 1.51 11.56 9.83
CA ILE A 68 1.94 12.61 8.89
C ILE A 68 0.73 13.49 8.58
N ARG A 69 0.78 14.76 8.99
CA ARG A 69 -0.05 15.88 8.47
C ARG A 69 0.93 16.77 7.65
N SER A 70 0.65 17.31 6.47
CA SER A 70 -0.55 18.06 6.02
C SER A 70 -0.49 18.47 4.52
N ALA A 71 -1.63 18.45 3.81
CA ALA A 71 -2.05 19.45 2.80
C ALA A 71 -3.61 19.39 2.61
N PRO A 72 -4.35 20.49 2.32
CA PRO A 72 -5.80 20.64 2.61
C PRO A 72 -6.70 20.55 1.34
N ALA A 73 -8.05 20.41 1.33
CA ALA A 73 -9.13 20.40 2.32
C ALA A 73 -10.34 19.62 1.71
N SER A 74 -11.14 18.95 2.55
CA SER A 74 -12.52 18.56 2.24
C SER A 74 -12.75 17.35 1.31
N ALA A 75 -12.40 16.13 1.75
CA ALA A 75 -13.22 14.98 1.36
C ALA A 75 -14.56 15.10 2.10
N ARG A 76 -15.65 14.65 1.50
CA ARG A 76 -16.96 14.64 2.14
C ARG A 76 -17.29 13.25 2.63
N ALA A 77 -17.97 13.16 3.77
CA ALA A 77 -18.56 11.93 4.24
C ALA A 77 -19.86 12.23 4.98
N TRP A 78 -20.83 11.32 4.87
CA TRP A 78 -21.96 11.32 5.78
C TRP A 78 -21.58 10.55 7.04
N GLN A 79 -21.79 11.16 8.20
CA GLN A 79 -21.44 10.58 9.49
C GLN A 79 -22.58 10.71 10.47
N VAL A 80 -22.58 9.82 11.47
CA VAL A 80 -23.31 10.05 12.72
C VAL A 80 -22.31 10.26 13.85
N ASP A 81 -22.54 11.30 14.64
CA ASP A 81 -21.71 11.65 15.81
C ASP A 81 -22.27 11.01 17.09
N GLU A 82 -23.54 10.59 17.08
CA GLU A 82 -24.22 9.86 18.15
C GLU A 82 -25.13 8.77 17.56
N TRP A 83 -25.29 7.65 18.27
CA TRP A 83 -26.16 6.57 17.80
C TRP A 83 -27.62 7.00 17.86
N GLY A 84 -28.31 6.87 16.72
CA GLY A 84 -29.70 7.29 16.58
C GLY A 84 -29.89 8.79 16.29
N GLY A 85 -28.80 9.56 16.24
CA GLY A 85 -28.81 10.95 15.78
C GLY A 85 -28.93 11.08 14.26
N ASP A 86 -28.99 12.32 13.81
CA ASP A 86 -29.13 12.64 12.39
C ASP A 86 -27.83 12.41 11.61
N LEU A 87 -27.97 12.00 10.35
CA LEU A 87 -26.85 11.96 9.42
C LEU A 87 -26.38 13.40 9.15
N ARG A 88 -25.10 13.65 9.39
CA ARG A 88 -24.44 14.94 9.15
C ARG A 88 -23.45 14.81 8.02
N LEU A 89 -23.50 15.75 7.07
CA LEU A 89 -22.48 15.89 6.04
C LEU A 89 -21.23 16.54 6.65
N GLU A 90 -20.17 15.76 6.85
CA GLU A 90 -18.85 16.27 7.21
C GLU A 90 -18.13 16.68 5.93
N SER A 91 -17.96 17.99 5.74
CA SER A 91 -17.27 18.53 4.56
C SER A 91 -15.76 18.48 4.71
N ASN A 92 -15.20 18.39 5.92
CA ASN A 92 -13.76 18.29 6.18
C ASN A 92 -13.37 16.87 6.63
N TYR A 93 -13.85 15.86 5.92
CA TYR A 93 -13.53 14.48 6.23
C TYR A 93 -12.04 14.21 6.02
N ALA A 94 -11.38 13.72 7.06
CA ALA A 94 -9.97 13.37 6.99
C ALA A 94 -9.76 12.21 6.01
N ARG A 95 -8.99 12.46 4.95
CA ARG A 95 -8.64 11.46 3.95
C ARG A 95 -8.18 10.15 4.63
N PRO A 96 -8.76 8.99 4.27
CA PRO A 96 -8.29 7.70 4.77
C PRO A 96 -6.83 7.47 4.40
N VAL A 97 -6.03 6.98 5.34
CA VAL A 97 -4.65 6.56 5.10
C VAL A 97 -4.65 5.07 4.82
N LEU A 98 -3.86 4.62 3.84
CA LEU A 98 -3.64 3.20 3.64
C LEU A 98 -2.86 2.67 4.85
N THR A 99 -3.53 1.88 5.69
CA THR A 99 -2.93 1.31 6.92
C THR A 99 -2.49 -0.14 6.73
N GLY A 100 -2.76 -0.71 5.55
CA GLY A 100 -2.42 -2.07 5.19
C GLY A 100 -2.02 -2.17 3.71
N PRO A 101 -1.27 -3.23 3.35
CA PRO A 101 -0.67 -3.38 2.03
C PRO A 101 -1.68 -3.65 0.91
N ASN A 102 -2.99 -3.74 1.20
CA ASN A 102 -4.00 -4.31 0.33
C ASN A 102 -5.27 -3.44 0.21
N GLN A 103 -5.24 -2.17 -0.22
CA GLN A 103 -6.38 -1.24 -0.02
C GLN A 103 -6.94 -0.49 -1.27
N VAL A 104 -8.29 -0.32 -1.43
CA VAL A 104 -9.02 0.28 -2.62
C VAL A 104 -10.28 1.14 -2.24
N LEU A 105 -10.96 1.89 -3.15
CA LEU A 105 -11.92 3.00 -2.86
C LEU A 105 -13.24 3.07 -3.70
N ALA A 106 -14.45 3.18 -3.09
CA ALA A 106 -15.74 3.65 -3.67
C ALA A 106 -17.04 3.67 -2.75
N ALA A 107 -18.32 3.79 -3.24
CA ALA A 107 -19.60 3.90 -2.45
C ALA A 107 -20.90 3.14 -2.90
N SER A 108 -21.81 2.77 -1.95
CA SER A 108 -23.20 2.23 -2.09
C SER A 108 -23.90 1.89 -0.73
N VAL A 109 -25.25 1.75 -0.69
CA VAL A 109 -26.11 1.65 0.52
C VAL A 109 -26.78 0.26 0.72
N ASN A 110 -26.91 -0.18 1.98
CA ASN A 110 -27.57 -1.41 2.41
C ASN A 110 -28.54 -1.20 3.61
N PRO A 111 -29.55 -2.09 3.79
CA PRO A 111 -30.43 -2.05 4.96
C PRO A 111 -29.69 -2.09 6.30
N ILE A 112 -28.57 -2.83 6.37
CA ILE A 112 -27.72 -2.88 7.59
C ILE A 112 -27.23 -1.49 8.00
N ASP A 113 -27.00 -0.58 7.05
CA ASP A 113 -26.56 0.78 7.33
C ASP A 113 -27.61 1.55 8.14
N THR A 114 -28.90 1.39 7.83
CA THR A 114 -30.01 2.05 8.56
C THR A 114 -30.16 1.60 10.01
N TYR A 115 -29.76 0.37 10.32
CA TYR A 115 -29.73 -0.14 11.70
C TYR A 115 -28.44 0.28 12.41
N GLN A 116 -27.30 0.23 11.72
CA GLN A 116 -26.00 0.55 12.32
C GLN A 116 -25.90 2.01 12.75
N ILE A 117 -26.49 2.96 12.01
CA ILE A 117 -26.56 4.37 12.46
C ILE A 117 -27.35 4.55 13.76
N LYS A 118 -28.23 3.60 14.12
CA LYS A 118 -29.00 3.59 15.38
C LYS A 118 -28.28 2.83 16.50
N GLY A 119 -27.02 2.42 16.30
CA GLY A 119 -26.23 1.68 17.27
C GLY A 119 -26.37 0.16 17.22
N TYR A 120 -27.05 -0.39 16.20
CA TYR A 120 -27.21 -1.85 16.07
C TYR A 120 -25.87 -2.58 15.88
N GLY A 121 -25.66 -3.62 16.67
CA GLY A 121 -24.46 -4.42 16.76
C GLY A 121 -23.27 -3.70 17.41
N ASN A 122 -23.49 -2.54 18.06
CA ASN A 122 -22.39 -1.74 18.57
C ASN A 122 -21.56 -2.48 19.63
N GLU A 123 -22.18 -3.24 20.52
CA GLU A 123 -21.45 -3.95 21.58
C GLU A 123 -20.49 -4.98 21.00
N LEU A 124 -20.98 -5.87 20.13
CA LEU A 124 -20.14 -6.89 19.50
C LEU A 124 -19.08 -6.26 18.58
N LEU A 125 -19.46 -5.30 17.73
CA LEU A 125 -18.54 -4.69 16.78
C LEU A 125 -17.48 -3.83 17.47
N LYS A 126 -17.80 -3.20 18.60
CA LYS A 126 -16.82 -2.48 19.44
C LYS A 126 -15.81 -3.45 20.04
N THR A 127 -16.26 -4.57 20.62
CA THR A 127 -15.34 -5.59 21.12
C THR A 127 -14.48 -6.18 20.00
N TRP A 128 -15.07 -6.47 18.84
CA TRP A 128 -14.32 -6.96 17.69
C TRP A 128 -13.28 -5.93 17.23
N LYS A 129 -13.63 -4.64 17.19
CA LYS A 129 -12.68 -3.57 16.88
C LYS A 129 -11.55 -3.50 17.91
N MET A 130 -11.85 -3.58 19.20
CA MET A 130 -10.83 -3.63 20.25
C MET A 130 -9.86 -4.80 20.06
N VAL A 131 -10.37 -5.98 19.72
CA VAL A 131 -9.55 -7.17 19.43
C VAL A 131 -8.71 -6.96 18.16
N ALA A 132 -9.31 -6.46 17.09
CA ALA A 132 -8.63 -6.22 15.81
C ALA A 132 -7.53 -5.16 15.94
N ASP A 133 -7.80 -4.08 16.66
CA ASP A 133 -6.87 -2.98 16.94
C ASP A 133 -5.86 -3.34 18.07
N ARG A 134 -6.01 -4.52 18.69
CA ARG A 134 -5.21 -4.99 19.84
C ARG A 134 -5.15 -3.93 20.97
N SER A 135 -6.29 -3.29 21.21
CA SER A 135 -6.45 -2.21 22.18
C SER A 135 -7.40 -2.62 23.30
N PHE A 136 -6.96 -2.49 24.55
CA PHE A 136 -7.80 -2.67 25.74
C PHE A 136 -8.49 -1.36 26.17
N ASN A 137 -8.19 -0.24 25.50
CA ASN A 137 -8.88 1.02 25.75
C ASN A 137 -10.27 0.99 25.12
N PRO A 138 -11.28 1.63 25.74
CA PRO A 138 -12.60 1.75 25.15
C PRO A 138 -12.50 2.50 23.81
N VAL A 139 -12.63 1.76 22.72
CA VAL A 139 -12.61 2.32 21.37
C VAL A 139 -14.01 2.84 21.05
N SER A 140 -14.13 4.14 20.78
CA SER A 140 -15.35 4.69 20.19
C SER A 140 -15.43 4.25 18.73
N ARG A 141 -16.63 3.87 18.29
CA ARG A 141 -16.94 3.64 16.87
C ARG A 141 -17.51 4.89 16.19
N LEU A 142 -17.66 5.99 16.94
CA LEU A 142 -18.11 7.31 16.49
C LEU A 142 -16.90 8.26 16.35
N PRO A 143 -16.91 9.19 15.38
CA PRO A 143 -17.96 9.37 14.35
C PRO A 143 -17.98 8.20 13.35
N TYR A 144 -19.18 7.74 13.01
CA TYR A 144 -19.37 6.55 12.16
C TYR A 144 -19.80 6.95 10.76
N THR A 145 -19.03 6.54 9.75
CA THR A 145 -19.42 6.67 8.33
C THR A 145 -20.12 5.37 7.90
N PRO A 146 -21.39 5.40 7.48
CA PRO A 146 -22.10 4.21 7.02
C PRO A 146 -21.70 3.82 5.59
N GLY A 147 -22.24 2.70 5.10
CA GLY A 147 -22.01 2.21 3.74
C GLY A 147 -21.08 1.00 3.71
N ARG A 148 -21.48 -0.02 2.95
CA ARG A 148 -20.74 -1.29 2.81
C ARG A 148 -20.21 -1.51 1.41
N ASP A 149 -21.06 -1.31 0.42
CA ASP A 149 -20.77 -1.58 -0.97
C ASP A 149 -20.05 -0.41 -1.64
N CYS A 150 -19.35 -0.67 -2.73
CA CYS A 150 -18.66 0.37 -3.47
C CYS A 150 -18.31 -0.03 -4.91
N ALA A 151 -18.38 0.92 -5.86
CA ALA A 151 -17.68 0.84 -7.14
C ALA A 151 -17.11 2.19 -7.60
N GLY A 152 -15.86 2.21 -8.07
CA GLY A 152 -15.12 3.44 -8.39
C GLY A 152 -13.73 3.17 -8.94
N ILE A 153 -12.79 4.08 -8.71
CA ILE A 153 -11.46 4.07 -9.33
C ILE A 153 -10.38 3.95 -8.25
N VAL A 154 -9.41 3.07 -8.45
CA VAL A 154 -8.25 2.92 -7.56
C VAL A 154 -7.44 4.23 -7.57
N GLU A 155 -7.37 4.90 -6.43
CA GLU A 155 -6.58 6.13 -6.29
C GLU A 155 -5.16 5.86 -5.75
N ALA A 156 -5.02 4.86 -4.89
CA ALA A 156 -3.75 4.44 -4.33
C ALA A 156 -3.83 2.95 -3.99
N ILE A 157 -2.68 2.28 -3.96
CA ILE A 157 -2.53 0.88 -3.59
C ILE A 157 -1.51 0.74 -2.47
N GLY A 158 -1.69 -0.27 -1.61
CA GLY A 158 -0.66 -0.60 -0.63
C GLY A 158 0.48 -1.41 -1.28
N PRO A 159 1.67 -1.46 -0.65
CA PRO A 159 2.86 -2.08 -1.22
C PRO A 159 2.76 -3.59 -1.51
N GLY A 160 1.77 -4.30 -0.96
CA GLY A 160 1.53 -5.72 -1.23
C GLY A 160 0.43 -5.98 -2.27
N VAL A 161 -0.23 -4.95 -2.79
CA VAL A 161 -1.20 -5.11 -3.88
C VAL A 161 -0.45 -5.31 -5.19
N THR A 162 -0.69 -6.44 -5.83
CA THR A 162 -0.22 -6.71 -7.21
C THR A 162 -1.37 -6.85 -8.21
N ARG A 163 -2.61 -7.05 -7.75
CA ARG A 163 -3.80 -7.29 -8.60
C ARG A 163 -4.44 -6.03 -9.18
N PHE A 164 -4.04 -4.85 -8.71
CA PHE A 164 -4.63 -3.57 -9.10
C PHE A 164 -3.56 -2.53 -9.35
N ALA A 165 -3.81 -1.63 -10.29
CA ALA A 165 -3.05 -0.42 -10.53
C ALA A 165 -3.90 0.82 -10.25
N VAL A 166 -3.24 1.95 -9.97
CA VAL A 166 -3.91 3.25 -9.90
C VAL A 166 -4.61 3.53 -11.23
N GLY A 167 -5.88 3.93 -11.18
CA GLY A 167 -6.74 4.15 -12.34
C GLY A 167 -7.68 2.98 -12.69
N ASP A 168 -7.50 1.81 -12.09
CA ASP A 168 -8.38 0.66 -12.34
C ASP A 168 -9.81 0.91 -11.84
N LYS A 169 -10.79 0.45 -12.62
CA LYS A 169 -12.20 0.43 -12.21
C LYS A 169 -12.48 -0.81 -11.38
N VAL A 170 -12.97 -0.61 -10.17
CA VAL A 170 -13.13 -1.67 -9.17
C VAL A 170 -14.49 -1.61 -8.49
N MET A 171 -14.94 -2.76 -8.00
CA MET A 171 -16.04 -2.87 -7.05
C MET A 171 -15.59 -3.69 -5.82
N GLY A 172 -16.17 -3.41 -4.67
CA GLY A 172 -15.79 -4.10 -3.44
C GLY A 172 -16.75 -3.89 -2.28
N VAL A 173 -16.35 -4.34 -1.10
CA VAL A 173 -17.15 -4.24 0.12
C VAL A 173 -16.29 -4.00 1.36
N THR A 174 -16.73 -3.12 2.26
CA THR A 174 -16.05 -2.89 3.55
C THR A 174 -16.35 -4.01 4.54
N GLN A 175 -15.32 -4.42 5.26
CA GLN A 175 -15.42 -5.49 6.24
C GLN A 175 -15.79 -4.94 7.63
N PRO A 176 -16.70 -5.57 8.40
CA PRO A 176 -16.76 -5.36 9.84
C PRO A 176 -15.39 -5.66 10.48
N PRO A 177 -14.94 -4.90 11.50
CA PRO A 177 -15.64 -3.85 12.23
C PRO A 177 -15.33 -2.42 11.73
N ALA A 178 -14.99 -2.22 10.45
CA ALA A 178 -14.63 -0.89 9.91
C ALA A 178 -15.64 0.20 10.29
N THR A 179 -15.12 1.34 10.74
CA THR A 179 -15.89 2.52 11.17
C THR A 179 -15.96 3.61 10.10
N ARG A 180 -15.10 3.50 9.06
CA ARG A 180 -15.09 4.34 7.87
C ARG A 180 -15.72 3.56 6.71
N GLY A 181 -17.03 3.65 6.60
CA GLY A 181 -17.82 3.04 5.53
C GLY A 181 -17.69 3.79 4.21
N THR A 182 -18.52 3.38 3.26
CA THR A 182 -18.39 3.77 1.85
C THR A 182 -19.18 5.03 1.48
N LEU A 183 -19.99 5.61 2.38
CA LEU A 183 -20.67 6.91 2.16
C LEU A 183 -19.72 8.09 2.42
N ALA A 184 -18.63 8.08 1.68
CA ALA A 184 -17.60 9.10 1.66
C ALA A 184 -17.03 9.20 0.24
N ASP A 185 -16.48 10.36 -0.10
CA ASP A 185 -15.75 10.54 -1.36
C ASP A 185 -14.60 9.53 -1.48
N LEU A 186 -14.04 9.10 -0.33
CA LEU A 186 -12.91 8.19 -0.24
C LEU A 186 -13.14 7.11 0.83
N VAL A 187 -12.80 5.86 0.53
CA VAL A 187 -12.85 4.70 1.43
C VAL A 187 -11.67 3.78 1.17
N VAL A 188 -11.40 2.92 2.14
CA VAL A 188 -10.33 1.93 2.13
C VAL A 188 -10.96 0.53 2.20
N LEU A 189 -10.61 -0.33 1.24
CA LEU A 189 -11.16 -1.68 1.06
C LEU A 189 -10.04 -2.69 0.97
N GLU A 190 -10.10 -3.80 1.70
CA GLU A 190 -9.10 -4.86 1.54
C GLU A 190 -9.09 -5.42 0.09
N ALA A 191 -7.91 -5.77 -0.44
CA ALA A 191 -7.76 -6.26 -1.82
C ALA A 191 -8.57 -7.55 -2.02
N ASP A 192 -8.65 -8.41 -1.00
CA ASP A 192 -9.45 -9.64 -1.02
C ASP A 192 -10.95 -9.41 -0.88
N ALA A 193 -11.37 -8.16 -0.65
CA ALA A 193 -12.75 -7.71 -0.72
C ALA A 193 -13.01 -6.81 -1.94
N THR A 194 -12.13 -6.85 -2.94
CA THR A 194 -12.16 -6.00 -4.13
C THR A 194 -11.88 -6.80 -5.40
N VAL A 195 -12.57 -6.47 -6.49
CA VAL A 195 -12.37 -7.00 -7.85
C VAL A 195 -12.58 -5.90 -8.91
N GLY A 196 -12.13 -6.13 -10.14
CA GLY A 196 -12.43 -5.24 -11.26
C GLY A 196 -13.93 -5.19 -11.56
N THR A 197 -14.43 -4.05 -12.04
CA THR A 197 -15.82 -3.94 -12.51
C THR A 197 -16.01 -4.70 -13.83
N PRO A 198 -17.13 -5.42 -14.04
CA PRO A 198 -17.50 -5.94 -15.35
C PRO A 198 -17.49 -4.86 -16.43
N ALA A 199 -16.94 -5.14 -17.61
CA ALA A 199 -16.69 -4.12 -18.63
C ALA A 199 -17.94 -3.35 -19.10
N LYS A 200 -19.12 -3.97 -19.03
CA LYS A 200 -20.40 -3.42 -19.52
C LYS A 200 -21.31 -2.88 -18.41
N THR A 201 -20.84 -2.78 -17.17
CA THR A 201 -21.63 -2.23 -16.06
C THR A 201 -21.27 -0.78 -15.78
N THR A 202 -22.29 0.02 -15.45
CA THR A 202 -22.12 1.33 -14.81
C THR A 202 -21.60 1.17 -13.38
N PHE A 203 -21.07 2.24 -12.77
CA PHE A 203 -20.64 2.20 -11.37
C PHE A 203 -21.83 1.95 -10.43
N GLU A 204 -23.00 2.51 -10.76
CA GLU A 204 -24.23 2.31 -10.00
C GLU A 204 -24.65 0.84 -9.99
N GLU A 205 -24.55 0.17 -11.13
CA GLU A 205 -24.82 -1.27 -11.25
C GLU A 205 -23.78 -2.11 -10.51
N ALA A 206 -22.49 -1.83 -10.70
CA ALA A 206 -21.40 -2.56 -10.05
C ALA A 206 -21.48 -2.45 -8.51
N ALA A 207 -21.80 -1.27 -8.00
CA ALA A 207 -21.94 -1.03 -6.56
C ALA A 207 -23.19 -1.69 -5.94
N SER A 208 -24.09 -2.26 -6.76
CA SER A 208 -25.28 -2.97 -6.26
C SER A 208 -25.00 -4.43 -5.85
N LEU A 209 -23.82 -4.96 -6.18
CA LEU A 209 -23.51 -6.39 -6.16
C LEU A 209 -22.79 -6.90 -4.89
N PRO A 210 -21.70 -6.28 -4.39
CA PRO A 210 -20.72 -6.96 -3.54
C PRO A 210 -21.24 -7.56 -2.23
N TYR A 211 -21.96 -6.78 -1.43
CA TYR A 211 -22.46 -7.14 -0.11
C TYR A 211 -23.54 -8.23 -0.20
N VAL A 212 -24.49 -8.06 -1.12
CA VAL A 212 -25.55 -9.06 -1.33
C VAL A 212 -25.00 -10.35 -1.92
N ALA A 213 -24.04 -10.26 -2.86
CA ALA A 213 -23.32 -11.41 -3.39
C ALA A 213 -22.60 -12.19 -2.29
N CYS A 214 -21.76 -11.53 -1.52
CA CYS A 214 -20.99 -12.17 -0.44
C CYS A 214 -21.90 -12.75 0.66
N THR A 215 -23.03 -12.10 0.95
CA THR A 215 -24.02 -12.61 1.92
C THR A 215 -24.67 -13.91 1.43
N VAL A 216 -25.14 -13.93 0.19
CA VAL A 216 -25.73 -15.12 -0.45
C VAL A 216 -24.70 -16.24 -0.56
N TRP A 217 -23.49 -15.91 -1.00
CA TRP A 217 -22.41 -16.86 -1.16
C TRP A 217 -22.06 -17.55 0.15
N ASN A 218 -21.88 -16.78 1.23
CA ASN A 218 -21.58 -17.37 2.52
C ASN A 218 -22.76 -18.21 3.06
N ALA A 219 -24.01 -17.78 2.82
CA ALA A 219 -25.18 -18.59 3.16
C ALA A 219 -25.17 -19.94 2.42
N PHE A 220 -24.79 -19.96 1.14
CA PHE A 220 -24.67 -21.19 0.36
C PHE A 220 -23.46 -22.03 0.75
N LEU A 221 -22.34 -21.44 1.15
CA LEU A 221 -21.21 -22.18 1.72
C LEU A 221 -21.61 -22.91 3.02
N VAL A 222 -22.33 -22.24 3.93
CA VAL A 222 -22.86 -22.87 5.15
C VAL A 222 -23.85 -23.98 4.82
N ALA A 223 -24.63 -23.82 3.74
CA ALA A 223 -25.52 -24.86 3.22
C ALA A 223 -24.80 -25.98 2.44
N GLN A 224 -23.48 -25.91 2.26
CA GLN A 224 -22.69 -26.78 1.38
C GLN A 224 -23.21 -26.82 -0.07
N LEU A 225 -23.84 -25.73 -0.52
CA LEU A 225 -24.39 -25.56 -1.85
C LEU A 225 -23.38 -24.84 -2.76
N ASN A 226 -23.10 -25.42 -3.92
CA ASN A 226 -22.18 -24.87 -4.90
C ASN A 226 -22.60 -25.27 -6.33
N LYS A 227 -21.91 -24.73 -7.34
CA LYS A 227 -22.16 -25.04 -8.77
C LYS A 227 -22.15 -26.53 -9.12
N GLY A 228 -21.40 -27.36 -8.40
CA GLY A 228 -21.29 -28.79 -8.66
C GLY A 228 -22.51 -29.60 -8.21
N ASN A 229 -23.23 -29.14 -7.17
CA ASN A 229 -24.36 -29.86 -6.59
C ASN A 229 -25.69 -29.11 -6.68
N ALA A 230 -25.73 -27.84 -7.10
CA ALA A 230 -26.96 -27.04 -7.18
C ALA A 230 -28.07 -27.72 -7.98
N LYS A 231 -27.75 -28.39 -9.09
CA LYS A 231 -28.69 -29.16 -9.93
C LYS A 231 -29.49 -30.26 -9.21
N ASN A 232 -29.04 -30.68 -8.04
CA ASN A 232 -29.72 -31.68 -7.22
C ASN A 232 -30.68 -31.06 -6.19
N ASN A 233 -30.64 -29.74 -6.02
CA ASN A 233 -31.29 -29.03 -4.93
C ASN A 233 -32.51 -28.23 -5.42
N ARG A 234 -33.63 -28.40 -4.72
CA ARG A 234 -34.78 -27.50 -4.72
C ARG A 234 -34.58 -26.52 -3.56
N VAL A 235 -34.58 -25.23 -3.89
CA VAL A 235 -34.29 -24.16 -2.93
C VAL A 235 -35.55 -23.33 -2.69
N LEU A 236 -35.86 -23.10 -1.42
CA LEU A 236 -36.89 -22.15 -0.98
C LEU A 236 -36.22 -20.87 -0.45
N ILE A 237 -36.62 -19.70 -0.93
CA ILE A 237 -36.12 -18.41 -0.47
C ILE A 237 -37.28 -17.60 0.14
N HIS A 238 -37.21 -17.28 1.42
CA HIS A 238 -38.15 -16.36 2.05
C HIS A 238 -37.69 -14.91 1.94
N GLY A 239 -38.58 -14.03 1.49
CA GLY A 239 -38.29 -12.60 1.32
C GLY A 239 -37.48 -12.30 0.06
N GLY A 240 -37.78 -13.00 -1.04
CA GLY A 240 -36.89 -13.04 -2.20
C GLY A 240 -36.90 -11.80 -3.11
N SER A 241 -37.78 -10.82 -2.89
CA SER A 241 -37.88 -9.61 -3.72
C SER A 241 -36.83 -8.53 -3.39
N GLY A 242 -36.11 -8.66 -2.27
CA GLY A 242 -35.02 -7.76 -1.88
C GLY A 242 -33.69 -8.06 -2.60
N GLY A 243 -32.66 -7.26 -2.32
CA GLY A 243 -31.33 -7.42 -2.93
C GLY A 243 -30.68 -8.79 -2.72
N ILE A 244 -30.78 -9.36 -1.52
CA ILE A 244 -30.24 -10.72 -1.21
C ILE A 244 -31.04 -11.80 -1.95
N GLY A 245 -32.37 -11.70 -1.92
CA GLY A 245 -33.25 -12.67 -2.56
C GLY A 245 -33.06 -12.73 -4.08
N THR A 246 -33.03 -11.57 -4.72
CA THR A 246 -32.83 -11.46 -6.18
C THR A 246 -31.43 -11.94 -6.59
N MET A 247 -30.38 -11.65 -5.81
CA MET A 247 -29.05 -12.21 -6.02
C MET A 247 -29.03 -13.74 -5.87
N ALA A 248 -29.67 -14.28 -4.83
CA ALA A 248 -29.76 -15.72 -4.59
C ALA A 248 -30.46 -16.46 -5.73
N ILE A 249 -31.57 -15.94 -6.25
CA ILE A 249 -32.26 -16.53 -7.41
C ILE A 249 -31.33 -16.61 -8.61
N GLN A 250 -30.66 -15.50 -8.95
CA GLN A 250 -29.82 -15.43 -10.14
C GLN A 250 -28.60 -16.35 -10.04
N LEU A 251 -27.94 -16.39 -8.88
CA LEU A 251 -26.80 -17.28 -8.65
C LEU A 251 -27.21 -18.76 -8.73
N LEU A 252 -28.34 -19.13 -8.12
CA LEU A 252 -28.88 -20.49 -8.21
C LEU A 252 -29.27 -20.87 -9.64
N ARG A 253 -29.81 -19.93 -10.42
CA ARG A 253 -30.11 -20.15 -11.84
C ARG A 253 -28.84 -20.36 -12.66
N ALA A 254 -27.81 -19.56 -12.44
CA ALA A 254 -26.51 -19.70 -13.09
C ALA A 254 -25.88 -21.07 -12.76
N TRP A 255 -26.03 -21.54 -11.51
CA TRP A 255 -25.57 -22.87 -11.08
C TRP A 255 -26.48 -24.03 -11.52
N GLY A 256 -27.60 -23.75 -12.20
CA GLY A 256 -28.52 -24.77 -12.70
C GLY A 256 -29.33 -25.47 -11.61
N ALA A 257 -29.70 -24.76 -10.52
CA ALA A 257 -30.51 -25.32 -9.45
C ALA A 257 -31.83 -25.94 -9.97
N ARG A 258 -32.21 -27.10 -9.41
CA ARG A 258 -33.33 -27.91 -9.93
C ARG A 258 -34.65 -27.14 -9.94
N LYS A 259 -34.91 -26.41 -8.86
CA LYS A 259 -36.12 -25.61 -8.67
C LYS A 259 -35.82 -24.51 -7.66
N ILE A 260 -36.35 -23.32 -7.92
CA ILE A 260 -36.24 -22.17 -7.02
C ILE A 260 -37.65 -21.69 -6.73
N VAL A 261 -38.05 -21.72 -5.46
CA VAL A 261 -39.35 -21.25 -4.97
C VAL A 261 -39.09 -20.06 -4.05
N VAL A 262 -39.90 -19.02 -4.17
CA VAL A 262 -39.65 -17.75 -3.50
C VAL A 262 -40.93 -17.23 -2.87
N THR A 263 -40.91 -16.91 -1.58
CA THR A 263 -42.02 -16.17 -0.98
C THR A 263 -41.78 -14.67 -1.11
N CYS A 264 -42.72 -13.95 -1.71
CA CYS A 264 -42.68 -12.50 -1.93
C CYS A 264 -44.10 -11.95 -2.02
N SER A 265 -44.28 -10.63 -2.03
CA SER A 265 -45.59 -10.04 -2.29
C SER A 265 -45.96 -10.18 -3.77
N SER A 266 -47.26 -10.28 -4.05
CA SER A 266 -47.82 -10.46 -5.41
C SER A 266 -47.36 -9.43 -6.43
N ASP A 267 -47.08 -8.21 -5.98
CA ASP A 267 -46.51 -7.11 -6.78
C ASP A 267 -45.10 -7.37 -7.34
N SER A 268 -44.39 -8.36 -6.83
CA SER A 268 -43.02 -8.73 -7.24
C SER A 268 -43.00 -9.97 -8.15
N PHE A 269 -44.16 -10.58 -8.44
CA PHE A 269 -44.24 -11.87 -9.13
C PHE A 269 -43.61 -11.86 -10.52
N ASP A 270 -43.84 -10.81 -11.30
CA ASP A 270 -43.30 -10.74 -12.66
C ASP A 270 -41.78 -10.64 -12.65
N THR A 271 -41.22 -9.85 -11.73
CA THR A 271 -39.77 -9.79 -11.51
C THR A 271 -39.23 -11.17 -11.13
N ILE A 272 -39.81 -11.83 -10.13
CA ILE A 272 -39.34 -13.15 -9.66
C ILE A 272 -39.42 -14.23 -10.76
N ARG A 273 -40.49 -14.23 -11.56
CA ARG A 273 -40.63 -15.12 -12.72
C ARG A 273 -39.58 -14.83 -13.78
N SER A 274 -39.32 -13.55 -14.08
CA SER A 274 -38.29 -13.16 -15.06
C SER A 274 -36.88 -13.59 -14.63
N LEU A 275 -36.62 -13.66 -13.32
CA LEU A 275 -35.38 -14.20 -12.75
C LEU A 275 -35.35 -15.73 -12.73
N GLY A 276 -36.42 -16.43 -13.14
CA GLY A 276 -36.47 -17.89 -13.25
C GLY A 276 -36.89 -18.64 -11.99
N ALA A 277 -37.56 -17.97 -11.04
CA ALA A 277 -38.10 -18.59 -9.84
C ALA A 277 -39.64 -18.62 -9.82
N ILE A 278 -40.19 -19.49 -8.98
CA ILE A 278 -41.65 -19.64 -8.77
C ILE A 278 -42.05 -18.79 -7.56
N PRO A 279 -42.76 -17.67 -7.76
CA PRO A 279 -43.21 -16.85 -6.64
C PRO A 279 -44.45 -17.45 -5.95
N ILE A 280 -44.50 -17.34 -4.63
CA ILE A 280 -45.65 -17.65 -3.77
C ILE A 280 -45.95 -16.42 -2.92
N ASP A 281 -47.23 -16.02 -2.85
CA ASP A 281 -47.64 -14.87 -2.04
C ASP A 281 -47.67 -15.27 -0.57
N TYR A 282 -46.77 -14.73 0.24
CA TYR A 282 -46.68 -15.04 1.66
C TYR A 282 -47.91 -14.59 2.46
N ARG A 283 -48.76 -13.72 1.89
CA ARG A 283 -50.01 -13.23 2.50
C ARG A 283 -51.21 -14.11 2.14
N SER A 284 -51.04 -15.03 1.18
CA SER A 284 -52.11 -15.92 0.77
C SER A 284 -52.45 -16.91 1.89
N PRO A 285 -53.74 -17.18 2.17
CA PRO A 285 -54.12 -18.23 3.12
C PRO A 285 -53.69 -19.62 2.66
N THR A 286 -53.41 -19.81 1.37
CA THR A 286 -52.93 -21.08 0.77
C THR A 286 -51.41 -21.19 0.67
N ALA A 287 -50.66 -20.20 1.17
CA ALA A 287 -49.21 -20.15 1.00
C ALA A 287 -48.51 -21.41 1.52
N THR A 288 -48.97 -21.97 2.65
CA THR A 288 -48.44 -23.22 3.21
C THR A 288 -48.68 -24.42 2.30
N ASP A 289 -49.87 -24.52 1.71
CA ASP A 289 -50.23 -25.64 0.83
C ASP A 289 -49.44 -25.59 -0.48
N GLU A 290 -49.26 -24.39 -1.04
CA GLU A 290 -48.43 -24.16 -2.21
C GLU A 290 -46.96 -24.52 -1.95
N LEU A 291 -46.43 -24.14 -0.78
CA LEU A 291 -45.07 -24.47 -0.36
C LEU A 291 -44.88 -25.98 -0.18
N ILE A 292 -45.85 -26.68 0.41
CA ILE A 292 -45.85 -28.15 0.54
C ILE A 292 -45.85 -28.80 -0.84
N ALA A 293 -46.77 -28.39 -1.72
CA ALA A 293 -46.90 -28.95 -3.06
C ALA A 293 -45.65 -28.73 -3.92
N ALA A 294 -44.91 -27.64 -3.69
CA ALA A 294 -43.72 -27.32 -4.44
C ALA A 294 -42.42 -27.98 -3.91
N GLY A 295 -42.43 -28.51 -2.68
CA GLY A 295 -41.30 -29.16 -2.01
C GLY A 295 -41.12 -30.66 -2.34
N PRO A 296 -40.48 -31.45 -1.45
CA PRO A 296 -39.68 -31.00 -0.30
C PRO A 296 -38.43 -30.23 -0.74
N TYR A 297 -37.91 -29.38 0.14
CA TYR A 297 -36.73 -28.55 -0.14
C TYR A 297 -35.47 -29.15 0.47
N GLU A 298 -34.36 -29.06 -0.26
CA GLU A 298 -33.04 -29.42 0.23
C GLU A 298 -32.34 -28.24 0.92
N VAL A 299 -32.60 -27.01 0.46
CA VAL A 299 -32.08 -25.78 1.06
C VAL A 299 -33.22 -24.77 1.26
N VAL A 300 -33.30 -24.19 2.45
CA VAL A 300 -34.16 -23.04 2.75
C VAL A 300 -33.29 -21.85 3.11
N LEU A 301 -33.47 -20.71 2.45
CA LEU A 301 -32.80 -19.44 2.76
C LEU A 301 -33.82 -18.42 3.25
N SER A 302 -33.68 -17.99 4.51
CA SER A 302 -34.56 -17.00 5.11
C SER A 302 -33.91 -15.62 5.19
N CYS A 303 -34.41 -14.69 4.37
CA CYS A 303 -34.07 -13.26 4.43
C CYS A 303 -34.98 -12.47 5.38
N VAL A 304 -36.00 -13.13 5.94
CA VAL A 304 -36.98 -12.57 6.87
C VAL A 304 -37.23 -13.55 8.02
N ASP A 305 -37.41 -13.01 9.22
CA ASP A 305 -37.88 -13.79 10.36
C ASP A 305 -39.39 -13.63 10.50
N SER A 306 -40.13 -14.72 10.29
CA SER A 306 -41.59 -14.74 10.26
C SER A 306 -42.11 -16.11 10.69
N PRO A 307 -43.38 -16.23 11.15
CA PRO A 307 -43.96 -17.53 11.47
C PRO A 307 -43.89 -18.51 10.29
N LEU A 308 -44.08 -18.03 9.05
CA LEU A 308 -44.00 -18.86 7.85
C LEU A 308 -42.57 -19.36 7.58
N SER A 309 -41.57 -18.48 7.70
CA SER A 309 -40.18 -18.89 7.51
C SER A 309 -39.73 -19.86 8.58
N GLN A 310 -40.09 -19.65 9.86
CA GLN A 310 -39.81 -20.60 10.94
C GLN A 310 -40.51 -21.95 10.75
N TRP A 311 -41.76 -21.95 10.28
CA TRP A 311 -42.52 -23.18 10.01
C TRP A 311 -41.93 -24.03 8.87
N SER A 312 -41.20 -23.41 7.95
CA SER A 312 -40.72 -24.07 6.72
C SER A 312 -39.67 -25.17 6.93
N ASP A 313 -39.16 -25.32 8.16
CA ASP A 313 -38.38 -26.51 8.55
C ASP A 313 -39.17 -27.80 8.31
N LYS A 314 -40.49 -27.77 8.51
CA LYS A 314 -41.38 -28.95 8.44
C LYS A 314 -41.53 -29.52 7.02
N ILE A 315 -41.28 -28.70 6.00
CA ILE A 315 -41.46 -29.04 4.58
C ILE A 315 -40.12 -29.36 3.87
N MET A 316 -39.04 -29.48 4.65
CA MET A 316 -37.76 -29.98 4.17
C MET A 316 -37.74 -31.52 4.11
N GLY A 317 -36.83 -32.10 3.34
CA GLY A 317 -36.62 -33.55 3.37
C GLY A 317 -36.19 -34.05 4.75
N ILE A 318 -36.69 -35.20 5.19
CA ILE A 318 -36.27 -35.86 6.44
C ILE A 318 -35.09 -36.77 6.12
N TRP A 319 -34.02 -36.76 6.94
CA TRP A 319 -32.80 -37.58 6.74
C TRP A 319 -32.14 -37.42 5.37
N ARG A 320 -32.23 -36.23 4.78
CA ARG A 320 -31.67 -35.89 3.46
C ARG A 320 -30.60 -34.80 3.53
N ASN A 321 -30.06 -34.56 4.72
CA ASN A 321 -29.10 -33.48 5.00
C ASN A 321 -29.62 -32.10 4.54
N CYS A 322 -30.92 -31.87 4.63
CA CYS A 322 -31.51 -30.60 4.24
C CYS A 322 -31.13 -29.53 5.27
N VAL A 323 -30.92 -28.30 4.80
CA VAL A 323 -30.44 -27.19 5.64
C VAL A 323 -31.31 -25.94 5.49
N HIS A 324 -31.66 -25.33 6.61
CA HIS A 324 -32.28 -24.03 6.67
C HIS A 324 -31.28 -23.00 7.19
N ILE A 325 -30.94 -22.04 6.32
CA ILE A 325 -30.08 -20.92 6.61
C ILE A 325 -30.92 -19.66 6.87
N SER A 326 -30.73 -19.02 8.02
CA SER A 326 -31.26 -17.68 8.27
C SER A 326 -30.14 -16.65 8.26
N ILE A 327 -30.29 -15.58 7.49
CA ILE A 327 -29.40 -14.40 7.56
C ILE A 327 -29.91 -13.35 8.56
N VAL A 328 -31.09 -13.56 9.11
CA VAL A 328 -31.64 -12.76 10.21
C VAL A 328 -31.26 -13.46 11.52
N SER A 329 -30.12 -13.05 12.07
CA SER A 329 -29.60 -13.57 13.34
C SER A 329 -29.91 -12.62 14.50
N PRO A 330 -30.25 -13.14 15.69
CA PRO A 330 -30.43 -12.31 16.88
C PRO A 330 -29.09 -11.81 17.46
N MET A 331 -27.94 -12.32 16.99
CA MET A 331 -26.63 -12.11 17.62
C MET A 331 -26.33 -10.66 17.96
N LEU A 332 -26.38 -9.76 16.97
CA LEU A 332 -26.07 -8.34 17.18
C LEU A 332 -27.08 -7.68 18.15
N ASN A 333 -28.37 -7.98 17.99
CA ASN A 333 -29.44 -7.43 18.85
C ASN A 333 -29.30 -7.89 20.31
N ASP A 334 -29.02 -9.18 20.51
CA ASP A 334 -28.91 -9.77 21.84
C ASP A 334 -27.65 -9.30 22.56
N THR A 335 -26.53 -9.11 21.84
CA THR A 335 -25.33 -8.52 22.43
C THR A 335 -25.52 -7.07 22.84
N ASP A 336 -26.28 -6.29 22.08
CA ASP A 336 -26.59 -4.90 22.46
C ASP A 336 -27.54 -4.87 23.67
N ARG A 337 -28.52 -5.78 23.72
CA ARG A 337 -29.56 -5.79 24.77
C ARG A 337 -29.07 -6.34 26.10
N TYR A 338 -28.29 -7.42 26.08
CA TYR A 338 -27.90 -8.16 27.29
C TYR A 338 -26.41 -7.98 27.62
N GLY A 339 -25.67 -7.23 26.82
CA GLY A 339 -24.21 -7.20 26.86
C GLY A 339 -23.59 -8.45 26.21
N LEU A 340 -22.30 -8.39 25.92
CA LEU A 340 -21.61 -9.42 25.12
C LEU A 340 -21.78 -10.87 25.65
N PRO A 341 -21.44 -11.21 26.92
CA PRO A 341 -21.48 -12.61 27.36
C PRO A 341 -22.90 -13.18 27.40
N LEU A 342 -23.86 -12.43 27.95
CA LEU A 342 -25.26 -12.87 28.05
C LEU A 342 -25.97 -12.83 26.69
N GLY A 343 -25.61 -11.89 25.82
CA GLY A 343 -26.14 -11.83 24.45
C GLY A 343 -25.67 -13.00 23.59
N LEU A 344 -24.39 -13.37 23.68
CA LEU A 344 -23.88 -14.59 23.02
C LEU A 344 -24.53 -15.86 23.60
N ALA A 345 -24.70 -15.94 24.92
CA ALA A 345 -25.41 -17.05 25.55
C ALA A 345 -26.88 -17.13 25.11
N SER A 346 -27.59 -16.00 25.02
CA SER A 346 -28.97 -15.92 24.51
C SER A 346 -29.06 -16.38 23.06
N THR A 347 -28.11 -15.94 22.22
CA THR A 347 -28.01 -16.33 20.81
C THR A 347 -27.77 -17.83 20.68
N ALA A 348 -26.87 -18.40 21.48
CA ALA A 348 -26.58 -19.83 21.50
C ALA A 348 -27.80 -20.64 21.95
N ALA A 349 -28.53 -20.18 22.98
CA ALA A 349 -29.75 -20.83 23.43
C ALA A 349 -30.85 -20.82 22.37
N LYS A 350 -31.06 -19.68 21.69
CA LYS A 350 -32.02 -19.55 20.58
C LYS A 350 -31.63 -20.42 19.39
N TYR A 351 -30.34 -20.46 19.05
CA TYR A 351 -29.81 -21.35 18.02
C TYR A 351 -30.08 -22.81 18.38
N PHE A 352 -29.72 -23.24 19.59
CA PHE A 352 -29.95 -24.60 20.05
C PHE A 352 -31.44 -24.98 20.02
N ALA A 353 -32.31 -24.12 20.55
CA ALA A 353 -33.76 -24.36 20.56
C ALA A 353 -34.31 -24.55 19.13
N ARG A 354 -33.84 -23.73 18.17
CA ARG A 354 -34.26 -23.83 16.77
C ARG A 354 -33.66 -25.04 16.05
N SER A 355 -32.39 -25.35 16.32
CA SER A 355 -31.71 -26.49 15.71
C SER A 355 -32.17 -27.84 16.27
N TRP A 356 -32.71 -27.88 17.50
CA TRP A 356 -33.09 -29.12 18.18
C TRP A 356 -34.14 -29.93 17.41
N GLU A 357 -35.27 -29.31 17.08
CA GLU A 357 -36.36 -30.00 16.35
C GLU A 357 -35.89 -30.47 14.97
N SER A 358 -35.16 -29.62 14.24
CA SER A 358 -34.60 -29.95 12.93
C SER A 358 -33.61 -31.12 12.99
N SER A 359 -32.72 -31.14 13.99
CA SER A 359 -31.70 -32.18 14.14
C SER A 359 -32.31 -33.57 14.42
N LEU A 360 -33.41 -33.62 15.19
CA LEU A 360 -34.14 -34.87 15.45
C LEU A 360 -34.75 -35.49 14.18
N GLN A 361 -34.90 -34.72 13.10
CA GLN A 361 -35.44 -35.15 11.82
C GLN A 361 -34.36 -35.28 10.72
N GLY A 362 -33.08 -35.25 11.11
CA GLY A 362 -31.95 -35.30 10.16
C GLY A 362 -31.87 -34.08 9.25
N ARG A 363 -32.31 -32.92 9.76
CA ARG A 363 -32.23 -31.61 9.12
C ARG A 363 -31.30 -30.69 9.92
N TRP A 364 -30.79 -29.67 9.27
CA TRP A 364 -29.85 -28.73 9.85
C TRP A 364 -30.41 -27.32 9.83
N PHE A 365 -30.18 -26.56 10.90
CA PHE A 365 -30.45 -25.14 10.94
C PHE A 365 -29.14 -24.39 11.21
N SER A 366 -28.92 -23.28 10.50
CA SER A 366 -27.76 -22.43 10.72
C SER A 366 -28.06 -20.95 10.49
N TYR A 367 -27.32 -20.09 11.20
CA TYR A 367 -27.24 -18.68 10.86
C TYR A 367 -26.08 -18.47 9.89
N ALA A 368 -26.29 -17.63 8.87
CA ALA A 368 -25.22 -17.16 8.01
C ALA A 368 -25.02 -15.66 8.20
N TYR A 369 -23.76 -15.24 8.18
CA TYR A 369 -23.35 -13.86 8.32
C TYR A 369 -22.67 -13.37 7.05
N PHE A 370 -22.69 -12.07 6.81
CA PHE A 370 -21.88 -11.48 5.76
C PHE A 370 -20.39 -11.72 6.05
N LEU A 371 -19.66 -12.24 5.07
CA LEU A 371 -18.20 -12.27 5.04
C LEU A 371 -17.73 -11.92 3.62
N PRO A 372 -16.75 -11.03 3.46
CA PRO A 372 -16.15 -10.75 2.17
C PRO A 372 -15.46 -12.00 1.62
N ASN A 373 -15.58 -12.24 0.32
CA ASN A 373 -14.99 -13.41 -0.32
C ASN A 373 -14.57 -13.07 -1.75
N LEU A 374 -13.28 -13.23 -2.05
CA LEU A 374 -12.73 -12.89 -3.35
C LEU A 374 -13.31 -13.76 -4.48
N ASP A 375 -13.38 -15.08 -4.28
CA ASP A 375 -13.91 -16.02 -5.28
C ASP A 375 -15.37 -15.69 -5.63
N CYS A 376 -16.17 -15.32 -4.63
CA CYS A 376 -17.54 -14.85 -4.81
C CYS A 376 -17.59 -13.62 -5.72
N LEU A 377 -16.78 -12.60 -5.43
CA LEU A 377 -16.80 -11.36 -6.18
C LEU A 377 -16.34 -11.58 -7.63
N GLN A 378 -15.33 -12.43 -7.85
CA GLN A 378 -14.84 -12.80 -9.18
C GLN A 378 -15.88 -13.60 -9.97
N GLU A 379 -16.52 -14.59 -9.35
CA GLU A 379 -17.55 -15.40 -10.01
C GLU A 379 -18.77 -14.54 -10.37
N VAL A 380 -19.23 -13.68 -9.45
CA VAL A 380 -20.34 -12.76 -9.74
C VAL A 380 -19.98 -11.77 -10.84
N ALA A 381 -18.77 -11.20 -10.83
CA ALA A 381 -18.30 -10.34 -11.93
C ALA A 381 -18.37 -11.07 -13.28
N THR A 382 -17.87 -12.30 -13.33
CA THR A 382 -17.87 -13.16 -14.52
C THR A 382 -19.30 -13.46 -14.99
N LEU A 383 -20.20 -13.81 -14.08
CA LEU A 383 -21.60 -14.11 -14.41
C LEU A 383 -22.37 -12.87 -14.88
N VAL A 384 -22.01 -11.68 -14.41
CA VAL A 384 -22.54 -10.41 -14.92
C VAL A 384 -22.05 -10.14 -16.34
N GLU A 385 -20.76 -10.35 -16.63
CA GLU A 385 -20.22 -10.21 -17.99
C GLU A 385 -20.88 -11.17 -18.99
N GLN A 386 -21.20 -12.38 -18.53
CA GLN A 386 -21.91 -13.39 -19.32
C GLN A 386 -23.42 -13.14 -19.42
N GLY A 387 -23.95 -12.10 -18.75
CA GLY A 387 -25.37 -11.77 -18.74
C GLY A 387 -26.26 -12.75 -17.97
N GLN A 388 -25.67 -13.63 -17.14
CA GLN A 388 -26.39 -14.58 -16.30
C GLN A 388 -26.88 -13.95 -14.99
N ILE A 389 -26.17 -12.93 -14.49
CA ILE A 389 -26.60 -12.09 -13.37
C ILE A 389 -26.83 -10.68 -13.89
N LYS A 390 -27.98 -10.11 -13.54
CA LYS A 390 -28.35 -8.72 -13.81
C LYS A 390 -28.30 -7.92 -12.51
N PRO A 391 -27.60 -6.77 -12.48
CA PRO A 391 -27.68 -5.81 -11.39
C PRO A 391 -29.13 -5.34 -11.18
N MET A 392 -29.61 -5.39 -9.93
CA MET A 392 -31.00 -5.07 -9.58
C MET A 392 -31.09 -3.70 -8.89
N VAL A 393 -30.94 -2.62 -9.65
CA VAL A 393 -31.02 -1.24 -9.12
C VAL A 393 -32.47 -0.76 -9.13
N GLU A 394 -33.02 -0.42 -7.96
CA GLU A 394 -34.38 0.14 -7.82
C GLU A 394 -34.39 1.65 -8.05
N LYS A 395 -33.48 2.36 -7.36
CA LYS A 395 -33.46 3.82 -7.35
C LYS A 395 -32.05 4.32 -7.06
N VAL A 396 -31.67 5.38 -7.77
CA VAL A 396 -30.41 6.10 -7.58
C VAL A 396 -30.72 7.47 -6.96
N TYR A 397 -29.99 7.82 -5.91
CA TYR A 397 -30.02 9.12 -5.22
C TYR A 397 -28.68 9.83 -5.44
N SER A 398 -28.65 11.17 -5.40
CA SER A 398 -27.38 11.90 -5.37
C SER A 398 -26.73 11.80 -3.98
N PHE A 399 -25.46 12.19 -3.88
CA PHE A 399 -24.74 12.17 -2.60
C PHE A 399 -25.36 13.10 -1.55
N GLU A 400 -25.98 14.19 -1.97
CA GLU A 400 -26.68 15.13 -1.10
C GLU A 400 -27.98 14.55 -0.56
N GLN A 401 -28.54 13.54 -1.24
CA GLN A 401 -29.82 12.90 -0.91
C GLN A 401 -29.67 11.60 -0.09
N VAL A 402 -28.55 11.45 0.62
CA VAL A 402 -28.30 10.28 1.48
C VAL A 402 -29.37 10.11 2.56
N PRO A 403 -29.85 11.17 3.27
CA PRO A 403 -30.93 11.01 4.23
C PRO A 403 -32.21 10.39 3.64
N GLU A 404 -32.62 10.83 2.45
CA GLU A 404 -33.80 10.32 1.75
C GLU A 404 -33.61 8.87 1.26
N ALA A 405 -32.38 8.51 0.88
CA ALA A 405 -32.03 7.13 0.56
C ALA A 405 -32.18 6.22 1.79
N PHE A 406 -31.77 6.69 2.98
CA PHE A 406 -31.92 5.96 4.24
C PHE A 406 -33.39 5.81 4.65
N GLU A 407 -34.19 6.86 4.48
CA GLU A 407 -35.64 6.80 4.74
C GLU A 407 -36.31 5.75 3.85
N LYS A 408 -36.02 5.79 2.54
CA LYS A 408 -36.56 4.83 1.56
C LYS A 408 -36.17 3.39 1.91
N VAL A 409 -34.92 3.14 2.28
CA VAL A 409 -34.46 1.80 2.69
C VAL A 409 -35.11 1.37 4.02
N GLY A 410 -35.29 2.31 4.95
CA GLY A 410 -35.93 2.10 6.25
C GLY A 410 -37.39 1.64 6.17
N GLN A 411 -38.10 1.93 5.07
CA GLN A 411 -39.47 1.46 4.82
C GLN A 411 -39.57 -0.05 4.55
N LYS A 412 -38.44 -0.74 4.28
CA LYS A 412 -38.38 -2.21 4.05
C LYS A 412 -39.30 -2.76 2.95
N HIS A 413 -39.67 -1.92 1.98
CA HIS A 413 -40.45 -2.28 0.79
C HIS A 413 -39.62 -2.18 -0.50
N GLY A 414 -38.32 -2.45 -0.41
CA GLY A 414 -37.39 -2.35 -1.54
C GLY A 414 -37.54 -3.49 -2.54
N ARG A 415 -37.43 -3.15 -3.83
CA ARG A 415 -37.45 -4.07 -4.99
C ARG A 415 -36.10 -4.01 -5.70
N GLY A 416 -35.10 -4.64 -5.09
CA GLY A 416 -33.69 -4.53 -5.52
C GLY A 416 -32.87 -3.66 -4.57
N LYS A 417 -32.00 -2.81 -5.15
CA LYS A 417 -30.98 -2.04 -4.44
C LYS A 417 -31.17 -0.53 -4.63
N THR A 418 -31.08 0.21 -3.53
CA THR A 418 -30.98 1.67 -3.52
C THR A 418 -29.50 2.05 -3.61
N ILE A 419 -29.15 2.92 -4.55
CA ILE A 419 -27.78 3.36 -4.81
C ILE A 419 -27.65 4.85 -4.52
N VAL A 420 -26.51 5.25 -3.97
CA VAL A 420 -26.10 6.65 -3.86
C VAL A 420 -25.00 6.89 -4.87
N LYS A 421 -25.25 7.79 -5.81
CA LYS A 421 -24.29 8.20 -6.82
C LYS A 421 -23.38 9.27 -6.25
N MET A 422 -22.08 8.99 -6.31
CA MET A 422 -21.04 9.96 -5.99
C MET A 422 -20.77 10.82 -7.23
N GLU A 423 -20.61 12.13 -7.04
CA GLU A 423 -20.09 12.97 -8.11
C GLU A 423 -18.61 12.67 -8.30
N MET A 424 -18.26 12.11 -9.46
CA MET A 424 -16.86 11.92 -9.83
C MET A 424 -16.20 13.28 -10.03
N THR A 425 -15.53 13.77 -9.00
CA THR A 425 -14.46 14.74 -9.20
C THR A 425 -13.30 13.97 -9.80
N VAL A 426 -13.27 13.87 -11.14
CA VAL A 426 -12.09 13.36 -11.85
C VAL A 426 -10.96 14.34 -11.54
N LEU A 427 -10.18 14.05 -10.49
CA LEU A 427 -8.89 14.68 -10.33
C LEU A 427 -8.09 14.31 -11.59
N PRO A 428 -7.61 15.29 -12.37
CA PRO A 428 -6.92 14.99 -13.61
C PRO A 428 -5.74 14.07 -13.30
N SER A 429 -5.79 12.87 -13.88
CA SER A 429 -4.80 11.82 -13.71
C SER A 429 -3.45 12.30 -14.26
N PHE A 430 -2.57 12.66 -13.34
CA PHE A 430 -1.13 12.62 -13.55
C PHE A 430 -0.57 11.74 -12.44
N THR A 431 0.20 10.71 -12.81
CA THR A 431 0.98 9.93 -11.85
C THR A 431 2.08 10.83 -11.31
N LEU A 432 1.79 11.49 -10.20
CA LEU A 432 2.75 12.18 -9.35
C LEU A 432 3.18 11.18 -8.30
N VAL A 433 4.47 10.87 -8.24
CA VAL A 433 5.07 10.32 -7.02
C VAL A 433 5.02 11.44 -5.99
N ASP A 434 3.95 11.51 -5.19
CA ASP A 434 3.79 12.49 -4.10
C ASP A 434 4.03 11.73 -2.78
N GLU A 435 5.29 11.73 -2.34
CA GLU A 435 5.69 11.25 -1.03
C GLU A 435 5.41 12.37 -0.02
N ALA A 436 4.24 12.31 0.62
CA ALA A 436 3.86 13.24 1.67
C ALA A 436 4.58 12.97 3.00
N THR A 437 5.41 11.92 3.08
CA THR A 437 6.35 11.71 4.18
C THR A 437 7.72 12.26 3.77
N PRO A 438 8.43 13.00 4.63
CA PRO A 438 9.86 13.16 4.46
C PRO A 438 10.48 11.77 4.57
N ARG A 439 10.84 11.18 3.43
CA ARG A 439 11.58 9.93 3.42
C ARG A 439 12.95 10.21 4.01
N LEU A 440 13.36 9.38 4.97
CA LEU A 440 14.74 9.35 5.41
C LEU A 440 15.62 8.99 4.20
N TRP A 441 16.84 9.51 4.15
CA TRP A 441 17.77 9.30 3.02
C TRP A 441 17.87 7.82 2.58
N HIS A 442 17.79 6.89 3.52
CA HIS A 442 17.82 5.45 3.26
C HIS A 442 16.67 4.94 2.38
N GLU A 443 15.46 5.45 2.58
CA GLU A 443 14.27 5.02 1.83
C GLU A 443 14.32 5.52 0.37
N TRP A 444 14.95 6.68 0.14
CA TRP A 444 15.27 7.16 -1.21
C TRP A 444 16.34 6.31 -1.89
N ALA A 445 17.39 5.93 -1.15
CA ALA A 445 18.47 5.12 -1.67
C ALA A 445 18.03 3.68 -2.01
N GLU A 446 17.05 3.13 -1.29
CA GLU A 446 16.44 1.84 -1.63
C GLU A 446 15.60 1.92 -2.91
N LEU A 447 14.78 2.95 -3.10
CA LEU A 447 14.02 3.15 -4.34
C LEU A 447 14.90 3.30 -5.58
N VAL A 448 15.96 4.09 -5.48
CA VAL A 448 16.93 4.26 -6.58
C VAL A 448 17.65 2.95 -6.92
N ARG A 449 17.87 2.08 -5.92
CA ARG A 449 18.47 0.74 -6.09
C ARG A 449 17.47 -0.27 -6.64
N GLU A 450 16.24 -0.28 -6.14
CA GLU A 450 15.17 -1.21 -6.52
C GLU A 450 14.64 -0.96 -7.94
N GLU A 451 14.52 0.30 -8.36
CA GLU A 451 13.97 0.64 -9.67
C GLU A 451 14.96 0.50 -10.85
N GLN A 452 16.17 -0.05 -10.63
CA GLN A 452 17.21 -0.24 -11.65
C GLN A 452 17.29 0.93 -12.66
N TRP A 453 17.49 2.16 -12.16
CA TRP A 453 17.66 3.35 -13.00
C TRP A 453 18.98 3.26 -13.78
N THR A 454 18.97 2.45 -14.83
CA THR A 454 20.08 2.27 -15.76
C THR A 454 19.88 3.24 -16.91
N SER A 455 20.89 4.07 -17.15
CA SER A 455 20.90 5.15 -18.13
C SER A 455 20.98 4.68 -19.58
N ASP A 456 20.67 3.41 -19.87
CA ASP A 456 21.11 2.78 -21.10
C ASP A 456 20.19 2.99 -22.32
N ASP A 457 18.98 3.55 -22.17
CA ASP A 457 18.03 3.73 -23.31
C ASP A 457 17.43 5.13 -23.49
N ASN A 458 18.03 6.18 -22.92
CA ASN A 458 17.45 7.53 -23.01
C ASN A 458 17.78 8.28 -24.33
N THR A 459 17.53 7.63 -25.48
CA THR A 459 17.65 8.23 -26.82
C THR A 459 16.42 9.06 -27.23
N GLU A 460 15.29 8.95 -26.50
CA GLU A 460 14.04 9.69 -26.76
C GLU A 460 13.54 10.56 -25.59
N GLY A 461 14.46 11.09 -24.80
CA GLY A 461 14.18 12.29 -23.98
C GLY A 461 13.07 12.13 -22.93
N GLY A 462 13.29 11.29 -21.93
CA GLY A 462 12.47 11.25 -20.72
C GLY A 462 13.22 11.78 -19.50
N PHE A 463 13.03 13.07 -19.15
CA PHE A 463 13.13 13.51 -17.75
C PHE A 463 12.31 14.78 -17.54
N LEU A 464 11.57 14.83 -16.42
CA LEU A 464 10.69 15.94 -16.04
C LEU A 464 10.81 16.29 -14.53
N GLY A 465 11.95 16.85 -14.13
CA GLY A 465 12.16 17.58 -12.85
C GLY A 465 12.20 16.75 -11.55
N CYS A 466 13.01 17.17 -10.58
CA CYS A 466 12.93 16.70 -9.19
C CYS A 466 12.97 17.90 -8.22
N VAL A 467 12.15 17.86 -7.17
CA VAL A 467 12.28 18.78 -6.03
C VAL A 467 12.68 17.93 -4.85
N VAL A 468 13.83 18.23 -4.25
CA VAL A 468 14.37 17.49 -3.11
C VAL A 468 14.40 18.47 -1.94
N TRP A 469 13.67 18.18 -0.87
CA TRP A 469 13.79 18.95 0.38
C TRP A 469 14.53 18.11 1.41
N ASN A 470 15.41 18.75 2.17
CA ASN A 470 16.10 18.12 3.29
C ASN A 470 15.66 18.83 4.58
N GLU A 471 15.03 18.08 5.47
CA GLU A 471 14.53 18.59 6.75
C GLU A 471 15.65 18.93 7.74
N TYR A 472 16.84 18.35 7.57
CA TYR A 472 17.97 18.55 8.48
C TYR A 472 18.64 19.95 8.35
N GLU A 473 18.26 20.76 7.36
CA GLU A 473 18.91 22.06 7.10
C GLU A 473 17.95 23.24 6.99
N GLU A 474 16.67 23.06 7.31
CA GLU A 474 15.63 24.02 6.97
C GLU A 474 15.73 24.46 5.49
N MET A 475 16.01 23.53 4.57
CA MET A 475 16.27 23.83 3.16
C MET A 475 15.43 23.04 2.17
N ALA A 476 15.07 23.71 1.07
CA ALA A 476 14.46 23.08 -0.10
C ALA A 476 15.33 23.31 -1.34
N PHE A 477 15.79 22.22 -1.97
CA PHE A 477 16.53 22.28 -3.23
C PHE A 477 15.64 21.96 -4.42
N ILE A 478 15.75 22.78 -5.46
CA ILE A 478 14.98 22.60 -6.70
C ILE A 478 15.97 22.29 -7.83
N GLY A 479 15.89 21.06 -8.37
CA GLY A 479 16.75 20.59 -9.46
C GLY A 479 15.92 20.16 -10.68
N PHE A 480 16.18 20.76 -11.85
CA PHE A 480 15.54 20.32 -13.10
C PHE A 480 16.60 19.70 -14.03
N TYR A 481 16.35 18.50 -14.53
CA TYR A 481 17.24 17.78 -15.46
C TYR A 481 16.51 17.17 -16.66
N LEU A 482 15.65 17.91 -17.37
CA LEU A 482 15.52 17.93 -18.84
C LEU A 482 14.16 18.53 -19.25
N VAL A 483 14.19 19.08 -20.45
CA VAL A 483 13.05 19.60 -21.20
C VAL A 483 13.06 18.81 -22.50
N HIS A 484 12.06 17.97 -22.73
CA HIS A 484 11.81 17.45 -24.07
C HIS A 484 11.81 18.65 -25.05
N PRO A 485 12.53 18.63 -26.19
CA PRO A 485 12.72 19.81 -27.04
C PRO A 485 11.42 20.53 -27.41
N TYR A 486 10.33 19.77 -27.57
CA TYR A 486 8.98 20.29 -27.86
C TYR A 486 8.36 21.16 -26.74
N MET A 487 8.84 21.04 -25.51
CA MET A 487 8.31 21.75 -24.33
C MET A 487 9.02 23.08 -24.06
N VAL A 488 10.10 23.37 -24.79
CA VAL A 488 10.82 24.65 -24.71
C VAL A 488 9.89 25.80 -25.15
N GLY A 489 9.84 26.87 -24.36
CA GLY A 489 9.01 28.05 -24.66
C GLY A 489 7.51 27.90 -24.34
N LYS A 490 7.03 26.74 -23.89
CA LYS A 490 5.59 26.51 -23.55
C LYS A 490 5.17 26.99 -22.15
N GLY A 491 6.06 27.65 -21.41
CA GLY A 491 5.78 28.16 -20.06
C GLY A 491 5.59 27.08 -18.98
N LEU A 492 5.93 25.82 -19.27
CA LEU A 492 5.80 24.70 -18.32
C LEU A 492 6.69 24.92 -17.08
N GLY A 493 7.92 25.39 -17.28
CA GLY A 493 8.84 25.73 -16.20
C GLY A 493 8.19 26.69 -15.19
N SER A 494 7.59 27.79 -15.65
CA SER A 494 6.92 28.76 -14.77
C SER A 494 5.77 28.17 -13.95
N LYS A 495 5.01 27.22 -14.53
CA LYS A 495 3.93 26.50 -13.82
C LYS A 495 4.47 25.54 -12.77
N LEU A 496 5.54 24.82 -13.08
CA LEU A 496 6.24 23.93 -12.13
C LEU A 496 6.84 24.74 -10.98
N TRP A 497 7.51 25.85 -11.30
CA TRP A 497 8.05 26.81 -10.33
C TRP A 497 6.99 27.32 -9.37
N LYS A 498 5.85 27.81 -9.88
CA LYS A 498 4.76 28.33 -9.04
C LYS A 498 4.21 27.25 -8.09
N ARG A 499 4.14 25.99 -8.54
CA ARG A 499 3.68 24.88 -7.69
C ARG A 499 4.73 24.46 -6.67
N ALA A 500 6.00 24.36 -7.06
CA ALA A 500 7.11 24.03 -6.17
C ALA A 500 7.22 25.05 -5.04
N PHE A 501 7.24 26.35 -5.36
CA PHE A 501 7.25 27.41 -4.34
C PHE A 501 6.00 27.43 -3.46
N GLY A 502 4.84 27.00 -3.96
CA GLY A 502 3.63 26.87 -3.14
C GLY A 502 3.64 25.68 -2.17
N ARG A 503 4.51 24.69 -2.40
CA ARG A 503 4.66 23.50 -1.55
C ARG A 503 5.80 23.62 -0.55
N ILE A 504 6.80 24.46 -0.82
CA ILE A 504 7.91 24.69 0.10
C ILE A 504 7.41 25.48 1.32
N PRO A 505 7.55 24.96 2.55
CA PRO A 505 7.23 25.71 3.74
C PRO A 505 7.98 27.05 3.78
N PRO A 506 7.31 28.16 4.13
CA PRO A 506 7.91 29.51 4.02
C PRO A 506 9.11 29.73 4.95
N HIS A 507 9.30 28.87 5.96
CA HIS A 507 10.46 28.93 6.84
C HIS A 507 11.73 28.40 6.16
N LEU A 508 11.63 27.46 5.20
CA LEU A 508 12.79 26.88 4.54
C LEU A 508 13.53 27.91 3.67
N ASN A 509 14.85 27.79 3.60
CA ASN A 509 15.69 28.48 2.63
C ASN A 509 15.71 27.68 1.31
N VAL A 510 15.43 28.33 0.19
CA VAL A 510 15.32 27.66 -1.10
C VAL A 510 16.63 27.78 -1.86
N GLY A 511 17.32 26.66 -2.05
CA GLY A 511 18.51 26.57 -2.89
C GLY A 511 18.14 26.24 -4.33
N LEU A 512 18.42 27.15 -5.25
CA LEU A 512 18.27 26.97 -6.69
C LEU A 512 19.64 26.87 -7.35
N ARG A 513 19.88 25.75 -8.04
CA ARG A 513 21.01 25.65 -8.97
C ARG A 513 20.70 26.38 -10.28
N ALA A 514 21.42 27.46 -10.54
CA ALA A 514 21.35 28.20 -11.79
C ALA A 514 22.53 27.82 -12.71
N VAL A 515 22.24 27.70 -14.01
CA VAL A 515 23.29 27.78 -15.03
C VAL A 515 23.89 29.20 -15.00
N PRO A 516 25.21 29.35 -15.25
CA PRO A 516 25.91 30.62 -15.12
C PRO A 516 25.20 31.79 -15.84
N ASP A 517 24.76 31.57 -17.08
CA ASP A 517 24.10 32.58 -17.92
C ASP A 517 22.72 33.04 -17.40
N MET A 518 22.10 32.27 -16.50
CA MET A 518 20.82 32.60 -15.88
C MET A 518 20.99 33.22 -14.50
N ALA A 519 22.16 33.04 -13.87
CA ALA A 519 22.40 33.51 -12.50
C ALA A 519 22.26 35.04 -12.38
N GLU A 520 22.86 35.81 -13.29
CA GLU A 520 22.74 37.28 -13.31
C GLU A 520 21.29 37.75 -13.51
N LYS A 521 20.54 37.07 -14.39
CA LYS A 521 19.13 37.39 -14.66
C LYS A 521 18.24 37.14 -13.46
N TYR A 522 18.55 36.15 -12.63
CA TYR A 522 17.83 35.88 -11.38
C TYR A 522 18.24 36.82 -10.26
N ALA A 523 19.52 37.18 -10.17
CA ALA A 523 20.03 38.13 -9.18
C ALA A 523 19.43 39.54 -9.35
N ALA A 524 19.25 40.00 -10.59
CA ALA A 524 18.74 41.34 -10.90
C ALA A 524 17.26 41.60 -10.52
N LYS A 525 16.54 40.60 -9.98
CA LYS A 525 15.12 40.70 -9.60
C LYS A 525 14.87 40.73 -8.08
N ASP A 526 15.89 41.02 -7.27
CA ASP A 526 15.81 41.01 -5.79
C ASP A 526 15.30 39.68 -5.19
N THR A 527 15.52 38.55 -5.87
CA THR A 527 14.83 37.29 -5.53
C THR A 527 15.70 36.22 -4.83
N PRO A 528 17.03 36.14 -5.07
CA PRO A 528 17.90 35.31 -4.22
C PRO A 528 19.27 35.90 -3.82
N HIS A 529 19.76 35.53 -2.64
CA HIS A 529 21.12 35.76 -2.15
C HIS A 529 22.12 34.82 -2.84
N PHE A 530 23.19 35.38 -3.39
CA PHE A 530 24.30 34.66 -4.01
C PHE A 530 25.26 34.14 -2.94
N VAL A 531 25.67 32.87 -3.02
CA VAL A 531 26.56 32.28 -1.99
C VAL A 531 27.85 31.72 -2.60
N SER A 532 27.79 30.87 -3.63
CA SER A 532 29.02 30.23 -4.16
C SER A 532 28.88 29.68 -5.59
N SER A 533 30.00 29.70 -6.32
CA SER A 533 30.18 29.05 -7.62
C SER A 533 30.97 27.76 -7.48
N LEU A 534 30.74 26.84 -8.42
CA LEU A 534 31.53 25.61 -8.54
C LEU A 534 32.37 25.64 -9.81
N SER A 535 33.65 25.40 -9.62
CA SER A 535 34.60 25.19 -10.70
C SER A 535 34.80 23.69 -10.90
N LYS A 536 34.85 23.25 -12.16
CA LYS A 536 35.08 21.86 -12.54
C LYS A 536 36.30 21.74 -13.44
N TRP A 537 37.20 20.84 -13.06
CA TRP A 537 38.31 20.35 -13.85
C TRP A 537 38.02 18.93 -14.32
N GLU A 538 38.33 18.67 -15.57
CA GLU A 538 38.34 17.33 -16.14
C GLU A 538 39.78 16.98 -16.49
N LEU A 539 40.32 15.98 -15.80
CA LEU A 539 41.70 15.53 -15.90
C LEU A 539 41.74 14.10 -16.41
N THR A 540 42.83 13.70 -17.07
CA THR A 540 43.13 12.29 -17.30
C THR A 540 43.65 11.64 -16.01
N VAL A 541 43.68 10.31 -15.97
CA VAL A 541 44.38 9.56 -14.91
C VAL A 541 45.83 10.00 -14.79
N GLY A 542 46.54 10.14 -15.92
CA GLY A 542 47.94 10.59 -15.94
C GLY A 542 48.13 12.00 -15.36
N GLU A 543 47.29 12.95 -15.77
CA GLU A 543 47.31 14.33 -15.23
C GLU A 543 47.04 14.36 -13.72
N THR A 544 46.11 13.53 -13.24
CA THR A 544 45.81 13.38 -11.80
C THR A 544 47.00 12.76 -11.05
N THR A 545 47.62 11.74 -11.63
CA THR A 545 48.81 11.08 -11.09
C THR A 545 50.00 12.03 -10.96
N GLU A 546 50.26 12.85 -11.98
CA GLU A 546 51.30 13.88 -11.97
C GLU A 546 51.00 14.98 -10.94
N LEU A 547 49.73 15.35 -10.80
CA LEU A 547 49.28 16.31 -9.80
C LEU A 547 49.56 15.79 -8.38
N CYS A 548 49.24 14.52 -8.10
CA CYS A 548 49.53 13.86 -6.84
C CYS A 548 51.03 13.75 -6.56
N ALA A 549 51.85 13.52 -7.59
CA ALA A 549 53.31 13.41 -7.45
C ALA A 549 53.99 14.73 -7.04
N LYS A 550 53.32 15.88 -7.19
CA LYS A 550 53.82 17.19 -6.73
C LYS A 550 53.63 17.40 -5.23
N ALA A 551 52.87 16.55 -4.54
CA ALA A 551 52.64 16.65 -3.11
C ALA A 551 53.86 16.14 -2.31
N PRO A 552 54.28 16.86 -1.25
CA PRO A 552 55.16 16.30 -0.23
C PRO A 552 54.58 14.99 0.35
N ALA A 553 55.45 14.08 0.77
CA ALA A 553 55.02 12.86 1.46
C ALA A 553 54.26 13.21 2.74
N SER A 554 53.02 12.73 2.86
CA SER A 554 52.25 12.86 4.11
C SER A 554 52.89 12.00 5.20
N ALA A 555 52.88 12.50 6.44
CA ALA A 555 53.29 11.72 7.61
C ALA A 555 52.23 10.68 8.03
N SER A 556 51.03 10.75 7.45
CA SER A 556 49.90 9.87 7.72
C SER A 556 49.85 8.71 6.72
N THR A 557 49.32 7.57 7.17
CA THR A 557 49.16 6.38 6.34
C THR A 557 47.79 6.37 5.68
N VAL A 558 47.72 6.08 4.38
CA VAL A 558 46.45 5.90 3.67
C VAL A 558 45.93 4.48 3.84
N ARG A 559 44.64 4.32 4.08
CA ARG A 559 43.93 3.03 4.00
C ARG A 559 42.65 3.15 3.19
N LEU A 560 42.27 2.08 2.50
CA LEU A 560 40.96 1.99 1.85
C LEU A 560 39.86 1.88 2.90
N VAL A 561 38.70 2.47 2.63
CA VAL A 561 37.53 2.41 3.53
C VAL A 561 37.03 0.97 3.66
N SER A 562 37.18 0.14 2.61
CA SER A 562 36.89 -1.30 2.64
C SER A 562 37.64 -2.05 3.74
N ASP A 563 38.86 -1.59 4.05
CA ASP A 563 39.82 -2.30 4.91
C ASP A 563 39.79 -1.79 6.36
N LEU A 564 38.87 -0.88 6.70
CA LEU A 564 38.77 -0.30 8.03
C LEU A 564 38.12 -1.27 9.03
N SER A 565 38.70 -1.32 10.24
CA SER A 565 38.07 -1.99 11.38
C SER A 565 36.76 -1.29 11.79
N PRO A 566 35.85 -1.96 12.52
CA PRO A 566 34.63 -1.33 13.04
C PRO A 566 34.88 -0.06 13.86
N GLU A 567 35.98 -0.02 14.64
CA GLU A 567 36.40 1.15 15.42
C GLU A 567 36.86 2.30 14.51
N GLN A 568 37.65 1.99 13.48
CA GLN A 568 38.11 2.98 12.51
C GLN A 568 36.96 3.53 11.65
N ARG A 569 35.98 2.69 11.31
CA ARG A 569 34.75 3.15 10.65
C ARG A 569 33.96 4.11 11.54
N ARG A 570 33.89 3.86 12.84
CA ARG A 570 33.26 4.79 13.80
C ARG A 570 34.02 6.12 13.87
N GLU A 571 35.35 6.08 13.96
CA GLU A 571 36.19 7.29 13.94
C GLU A 571 36.03 8.08 12.63
N LEU A 572 35.82 7.40 11.50
CA LEU A 572 35.56 8.06 10.21
C LEU A 572 34.28 8.87 10.26
N MET A 573 33.21 8.30 10.82
CA MET A 573 31.92 8.99 11.00
C MET A 573 32.05 10.14 12.00
N GLU A 574 32.85 9.98 13.06
CA GLU A 574 33.10 11.06 14.01
C GLU A 574 33.94 12.20 13.41
N PHE A 575 35.01 11.87 12.68
CA PHE A 575 35.81 12.86 11.94
C PHE A 575 34.92 13.64 10.98
N ASP A 576 34.12 12.92 10.21
CA ASP A 576 33.18 13.52 9.29
C ASP A 576 32.21 14.50 9.96
N ARG A 577 31.63 14.08 11.09
CA ARG A 577 30.74 14.93 11.88
C ARG A 577 31.43 16.20 12.38
N ARG A 578 32.71 16.12 12.77
CA ARG A 578 33.49 17.29 13.20
C ARG A 578 33.71 18.29 12.07
N VAL A 579 33.97 17.81 10.85
CA VAL A 579 34.37 18.68 9.72
C VAL A 579 33.19 19.25 8.95
N THR A 580 32.06 18.57 8.98
CA THR A 580 30.79 19.03 8.41
C THR A 580 29.92 19.80 9.41
N ASN A 581 30.20 19.61 10.71
CA ASN A 581 29.35 20.03 11.83
C ASN A 581 27.94 19.41 11.77
N ARG A 582 27.83 18.17 11.25
CA ARG A 582 26.56 17.46 10.95
C ARG A 582 26.68 15.97 11.18
N ASP A 583 25.60 15.28 11.57
CA ASP A 583 25.59 13.82 11.59
C ASP A 583 25.06 13.29 10.25
N ARG A 584 25.96 12.75 9.43
CA ARG A 584 25.63 12.13 8.14
C ARG A 584 26.21 10.71 8.03
N SER A 585 26.40 10.06 9.17
CA SER A 585 26.98 8.72 9.28
C SER A 585 26.27 7.70 8.40
N ASP A 586 24.95 7.79 8.36
CA ASP A 586 24.04 7.02 7.52
C ASP A 586 24.30 7.18 6.01
N LEU A 587 24.34 8.43 5.53
CA LEU A 587 24.62 8.76 4.14
C LEU A 587 26.03 8.33 3.73
N LEU A 588 27.01 8.60 4.59
CA LEU A 588 28.42 8.30 4.32
C LEU A 588 28.67 6.79 4.31
N SER A 589 27.97 6.03 5.16
CA SER A 589 28.01 4.57 5.15
C SER A 589 27.46 4.03 3.83
N LEU A 590 26.26 4.46 3.42
CA LEU A 590 25.67 4.08 2.14
C LEU A 590 26.56 4.45 0.95
N PHE A 591 27.18 5.64 0.99
CA PHE A 591 28.06 6.11 -0.07
C PHE A 591 29.19 5.12 -0.37
N PHE A 592 29.83 4.57 0.67
CA PHE A 592 30.92 3.59 0.54
C PHE A 592 30.45 2.15 0.35
N GLU A 593 29.15 1.86 0.48
CA GLU A 593 28.56 0.55 0.16
C GLU A 593 28.15 0.42 -1.31
N PHE A 594 28.12 1.51 -2.09
CA PHE A 594 27.80 1.44 -3.52
C PHE A 594 28.92 0.77 -4.33
N ASP A 595 28.56 -0.21 -5.15
CA ASP A 595 29.48 -0.99 -6.02
C ASP A 595 30.36 -0.14 -6.96
N ARG A 596 29.95 1.10 -7.26
CA ARG A 596 30.67 2.03 -8.15
C ARG A 596 31.39 3.16 -7.40
N THR A 597 31.50 3.05 -6.08
CA THR A 597 32.22 3.98 -5.22
C THR A 597 33.42 3.29 -4.59
N SER A 598 34.54 4.01 -4.54
CA SER A 598 35.70 3.63 -3.73
C SER A 598 36.08 4.78 -2.81
N GLY A 599 36.71 4.48 -1.69
CA GLY A 599 37.05 5.46 -0.67
C GLY A 599 38.34 5.12 0.05
N CYS A 600 39.00 6.15 0.56
CA CYS A 600 40.18 6.01 1.41
C CYS A 600 40.20 7.06 2.52
N CYS A 601 40.91 6.76 3.60
CA CYS A 601 41.13 7.66 4.73
C CYS A 601 42.63 7.80 5.04
N LEU A 602 42.99 8.93 5.65
CA LEU A 602 44.31 9.17 6.22
C LEU A 602 44.27 8.93 7.72
N ILE A 603 45.21 8.13 8.20
CA ILE A 603 45.37 7.77 9.59
C ILE A 603 46.71 8.31 10.08
N ASP A 604 46.69 9.12 11.14
CA ASP A 604 47.90 9.67 11.76
C ASP A 604 48.66 8.62 12.60
N GLY A 605 49.81 9.02 13.17
CA GLY A 605 50.64 8.15 14.01
C GLY A 605 49.99 7.71 15.32
N GLU A 606 48.89 8.36 15.74
CA GLU A 606 48.08 7.97 16.91
C GLU A 606 46.93 7.04 16.53
N GLY A 607 46.73 6.74 15.25
CA GLY A 607 45.64 5.91 14.76
C GLY A 607 44.33 6.66 14.52
N LYS A 608 44.32 8.00 14.56
CA LYS A 608 43.12 8.82 14.32
C LYS A 608 42.95 9.15 12.85
N ILE A 609 41.70 9.27 12.41
CA ILE A 609 41.38 9.73 11.06
C ILE A 609 41.50 11.23 10.98
N VAL A 610 42.35 11.70 10.05
CA VAL A 610 42.68 13.12 9.84
C VAL A 610 42.27 13.63 8.45
N GLY A 611 41.69 12.74 7.63
CA GLY A 611 41.13 13.07 6.33
C GLY A 611 40.53 11.85 5.65
N TYR A 612 39.67 12.08 4.66
CA TYR A 612 39.15 11.02 3.82
C TYR A 612 38.73 11.55 2.44
N ALA A 613 38.63 10.64 1.47
CA ALA A 613 38.21 10.92 0.11
C ALA A 613 37.35 9.79 -0.47
N GLY A 614 36.48 10.15 -1.40
CA GLY A 614 35.69 9.23 -2.21
C GLY A 614 35.89 9.43 -3.70
N VAL A 615 35.58 8.39 -4.48
CA VAL A 615 35.45 8.48 -5.93
C VAL A 615 34.25 7.66 -6.38
N THR A 616 33.44 8.22 -7.28
CA THR A 616 32.25 7.53 -7.83
C THR A 616 32.21 7.66 -9.34
N SER A 617 31.79 6.60 -10.04
CA SER A 617 31.50 6.68 -11.47
C SER A 617 30.34 7.65 -11.73
N THR A 618 30.47 8.49 -12.77
CA THR A 618 29.35 9.32 -13.24
C THR A 618 28.31 8.44 -13.95
N GLY A 619 27.02 8.77 -13.85
CA GLY A 619 25.90 7.91 -14.27
C GLY A 619 25.84 7.48 -15.75
N PHE A 620 26.85 7.79 -16.57
CA PHE A 620 26.98 7.33 -17.95
C PHE A 620 28.08 6.27 -18.02
N ALA A 621 27.70 4.99 -17.88
CA ALA A 621 28.64 3.86 -17.83
C ALA A 621 29.57 3.78 -19.07
N LYS A 622 29.17 4.38 -20.20
CA LYS A 622 29.92 4.40 -21.46
C LYS A 622 31.04 5.46 -21.53
N GLU A 623 31.11 6.40 -20.58
CA GLU A 623 32.04 7.54 -20.68
C GLU A 623 33.35 7.42 -19.86
N ASN A 624 33.53 6.35 -19.06
CA ASN A 624 34.69 6.16 -18.15
C ASN A 624 35.02 7.43 -17.34
N LYS A 625 34.00 8.17 -16.92
CA LYS A 625 34.13 9.41 -16.15
C LYS A 625 33.87 9.13 -14.68
N PHE A 626 34.81 9.55 -13.85
CA PHE A 626 34.78 9.42 -12.40
C PHE A 626 34.79 10.78 -11.75
N LYS A 627 34.20 10.87 -10.58
CA LYS A 627 34.12 12.10 -9.80
C LYS A 627 34.78 11.88 -8.47
N ILE A 628 35.77 12.71 -8.16
CA ILE A 628 36.42 12.72 -6.86
C ILE A 628 35.67 13.64 -5.94
N GLY A 629 35.33 13.12 -4.77
CA GLY A 629 34.61 13.78 -3.71
C GLY A 629 33.81 12.77 -2.87
N PRO A 630 33.36 13.15 -1.67
CA PRO A 630 33.84 14.33 -0.97
C PRO A 630 35.30 14.12 -0.56
N VAL A 631 36.11 15.18 -0.55
CA VAL A 631 37.47 15.14 0.03
C VAL A 631 37.52 16.11 1.19
N TYR A 632 37.97 15.63 2.34
CA TYR A 632 38.27 16.43 3.51
C TYR A 632 39.68 16.11 3.98
N ALA A 633 40.56 17.11 3.98
CA ALA A 633 41.93 16.94 4.46
C ALA A 633 42.45 18.22 5.11
N SER A 634 43.31 18.07 6.12
CA SER A 634 43.89 19.20 6.85
C SER A 634 44.78 20.08 5.97
N THR A 635 45.47 19.47 4.99
CA THR A 635 46.36 20.18 4.06
C THR A 635 46.10 19.76 2.62
N THR A 636 46.56 20.57 1.65
CA THR A 636 46.57 20.19 0.23
C THR A 636 47.39 18.93 -0.02
N SER A 637 48.50 18.74 0.71
CA SER A 637 49.35 17.57 0.59
C SER A 637 48.60 16.29 0.97
N ASP A 638 47.83 16.35 2.05
CA ASP A 638 46.99 15.26 2.51
C ASP A 638 45.85 14.96 1.52
N ALA A 639 45.21 16.00 0.97
CA ALA A 639 44.19 15.82 -0.07
C ALA A 639 44.74 15.11 -1.31
N LEU A 640 45.92 15.51 -1.79
CA LEU A 640 46.59 14.86 -2.93
C LEU A 640 47.03 13.43 -2.61
N THR A 641 47.45 13.17 -1.36
CA THR A 641 47.79 11.83 -0.88
C THR A 641 46.56 10.91 -0.88
N LEU A 642 45.39 11.42 -0.48
CA LEU A 642 44.12 10.69 -0.56
C LEU A 642 43.65 10.46 -2.01
N ILE A 643 43.87 11.41 -2.91
CA ILE A 643 43.43 11.30 -4.31
C ILE A 643 44.21 10.22 -5.06
N ARG A 644 45.47 9.97 -4.69
CA ARG A 644 46.35 9.07 -5.44
C ARG A 644 45.79 7.65 -5.58
N PRO A 645 45.43 6.92 -4.51
CA PRO A 645 44.85 5.59 -4.65
C PRO A 645 43.52 5.56 -5.41
N LEU A 646 42.76 6.66 -5.37
CA LEU A 646 41.50 6.78 -6.10
C LEU A 646 41.74 6.96 -7.61
N ALA A 647 42.83 7.62 -8.00
CA ALA A 647 43.26 7.70 -9.39
C ALA A 647 43.73 6.33 -9.90
N ASP A 648 44.49 5.59 -9.09
CA ASP A 648 44.93 4.22 -9.41
C ASP A 648 43.71 3.28 -9.55
N TYR A 649 42.68 3.46 -8.72
CA TYR A 649 41.39 2.75 -8.87
C TYR A 649 40.71 3.07 -10.22
N CYS A 650 40.64 4.35 -10.61
CA CYS A 650 40.08 4.73 -11.90
C CYS A 650 40.87 4.14 -13.07
N GLU A 651 42.20 4.12 -12.97
CA GLU A 651 43.09 3.50 -13.96
C GLU A 651 42.83 2.01 -14.11
N SER A 652 42.63 1.30 -12.99
CA SER A 652 42.33 -0.13 -12.96
C SER A 652 41.03 -0.50 -13.68
N ILE A 653 40.09 0.44 -13.76
CA ILE A 653 38.85 0.27 -14.53
C ILE A 653 39.10 0.56 -16.01
N SER A 654 39.76 1.68 -16.32
CA SER A 654 40.16 2.04 -17.68
C SER A 654 41.26 3.09 -17.68
N ALA A 655 42.31 2.88 -18.48
CA ALA A 655 43.40 3.84 -18.64
C ALA A 655 42.94 5.18 -19.27
N ASP A 656 41.85 5.15 -20.04
CA ASP A 656 41.28 6.35 -20.69
C ASP A 656 40.31 7.12 -19.77
N SER A 657 40.21 6.71 -18.50
CA SER A 657 39.30 7.34 -17.55
C SER A 657 39.56 8.83 -17.38
N LYS A 658 38.48 9.59 -17.23
CA LYS A 658 38.51 11.01 -16.91
C LYS A 658 38.08 11.22 -15.47
N ILE A 659 38.84 12.03 -14.74
CA ILE A 659 38.62 12.35 -13.35
C ILE A 659 38.11 13.78 -13.26
N LEU A 660 36.91 13.93 -12.70
CA LEU A 660 36.27 15.20 -12.44
C LEU A 660 36.61 15.64 -11.02
N VAL A 661 37.35 16.75 -10.92
CA VAL A 661 37.65 17.43 -9.66
C VAL A 661 36.85 18.70 -9.61
N LYS A 662 36.22 18.98 -8.47
CA LYS A 662 35.38 20.17 -8.27
C LYS A 662 35.92 20.98 -7.12
N THR A 663 35.79 22.29 -7.20
CA THR A 663 36.09 23.16 -6.06
C THR A 663 34.97 24.14 -5.84
N LEU A 664 34.82 24.51 -4.57
CA LEU A 664 33.83 25.46 -4.12
C LEU A 664 34.49 26.82 -3.87
N THR A 665 33.85 27.87 -4.37
CA THR A 665 34.43 29.21 -4.26
C THR A 665 34.66 29.66 -2.82
N GLY A 666 35.83 30.22 -2.54
CA GLY A 666 36.23 30.70 -1.21
C GLY A 666 36.67 29.61 -0.24
N THR A 667 37.02 28.42 -0.74
CA THR A 667 37.59 27.32 0.08
C THR A 667 39.07 27.12 -0.20
N VAL A 668 39.82 26.59 0.77
CA VAL A 668 41.24 26.24 0.58
C VAL A 668 41.43 25.26 -0.59
N GLY A 669 40.43 24.42 -0.88
CA GLY A 669 40.44 23.53 -2.05
C GLY A 669 40.47 24.28 -3.38
N GLU A 670 39.73 25.39 -3.52
CA GLU A 670 39.77 26.22 -4.73
C GLU A 670 41.14 26.86 -4.94
N ASP A 671 41.68 27.50 -3.91
CA ASP A 671 43.00 28.17 -3.99
C ASP A 671 44.12 27.18 -4.31
N ALA A 672 44.09 26.03 -3.65
CA ALA A 672 45.08 24.96 -3.81
C ALA A 672 45.04 24.37 -5.23
N PHE A 673 43.89 23.88 -5.67
CA PHE A 673 43.79 23.21 -6.97
C PHE A 673 43.81 24.18 -8.15
N GLY A 674 43.30 25.40 -7.97
CA GLY A 674 43.39 26.47 -8.97
C GLY A 674 44.82 26.88 -9.30
N THR A 675 45.75 26.75 -8.34
CA THR A 675 47.18 27.02 -8.56
C THR A 675 47.91 25.81 -9.15
N LEU A 676 47.54 24.59 -8.76
CA LEU A 676 48.27 23.37 -9.11
C LEU A 676 47.87 22.78 -10.46
N ILE A 677 46.62 23.00 -10.91
CA ILE A 677 46.12 22.50 -12.19
C ILE A 677 46.33 23.60 -13.26
N PRO A 678 47.20 23.39 -14.26
CA PRO A 678 47.51 24.39 -15.29
C PRO A 678 46.38 24.60 -16.33
N LYS A 679 45.21 23.99 -16.11
CA LYS A 679 44.03 24.03 -16.97
C LYS A 679 42.98 24.95 -16.38
N LYS A 680 42.38 25.80 -17.21
CA LYS A 680 41.26 26.64 -16.78
C LYS A 680 40.05 25.78 -16.41
N PRO A 681 39.43 26.00 -15.24
CA PRO A 681 38.19 25.32 -14.89
C PRO A 681 37.04 25.74 -15.82
N SER A 682 36.09 24.84 -15.99
CA SER A 682 34.76 25.17 -16.49
C SER A 682 33.86 25.57 -15.32
N ASN A 683 33.00 26.57 -15.50
CA ASN A 683 31.98 26.89 -14.51
C ASN A 683 30.87 25.84 -14.58
N GLU A 684 30.64 25.11 -13.51
CA GLU A 684 29.66 24.03 -13.44
C GLU A 684 28.28 24.50 -12.94
N GLY A 685 28.21 25.70 -12.37
CA GLY A 685 26.98 26.31 -11.94
C GLY A 685 27.12 27.13 -10.68
N THR A 686 26.05 27.88 -10.41
CA THR A 686 25.92 28.75 -9.24
C THR A 686 24.74 28.29 -8.42
N THR A 687 24.88 28.33 -7.08
CA THR A 687 23.73 28.12 -6.19
C THR A 687 23.21 29.47 -5.69
N LEU A 688 21.92 29.70 -5.89
CA LEU A 688 21.18 30.89 -5.47
C LEU A 688 20.26 30.52 -4.31
N PHE A 689 20.25 31.30 -3.24
CA PHE A 689 19.44 31.03 -2.05
C PHE A 689 18.32 32.05 -1.87
N SER A 690 17.13 31.65 -1.43
CA SER A 690 16.06 32.62 -1.15
C SER A 690 16.32 33.49 0.07
N LYS A 691 17.22 33.08 0.97
CA LYS A 691 17.66 33.80 2.18
C LYS A 691 19.18 33.71 2.34
N PRO A 692 19.84 34.59 3.11
CA PRO A 692 21.27 34.45 3.39
C PRO A 692 21.57 33.06 3.96
N PHE A 693 22.57 32.38 3.42
CA PHE A 693 22.98 31.06 3.89
C PHE A 693 24.47 31.04 4.27
N THR A 694 24.78 30.46 5.42
CA THR A 694 26.15 30.29 5.89
C THR A 694 26.58 28.85 5.71
N ILE A 695 27.62 28.64 4.90
CA ILE A 695 28.26 27.33 4.70
C ILE A 695 28.72 26.78 6.07
N THR A 696 28.28 25.58 6.44
CA THR A 696 28.59 24.97 7.76
C THR A 696 29.85 24.10 7.76
N ILE A 697 30.33 23.69 6.58
CA ILE A 697 31.56 22.90 6.46
C ILE A 697 32.77 23.74 6.87
N ASN A 698 33.80 23.06 7.38
CA ASN A 698 35.05 23.72 7.73
C ASN A 698 35.84 24.13 6.47
N THR A 699 35.61 25.36 6.00
CA THR A 699 36.27 25.93 4.81
C THR A 699 37.76 26.18 4.98
N LYS A 700 38.30 26.04 6.20
CA LYS A 700 39.75 26.13 6.50
C LYS A 700 40.51 24.87 6.14
N MET A 701 39.82 23.75 5.87
CA MET A 701 40.42 22.52 5.37
C MET A 701 40.39 22.48 3.84
N CYS A 702 41.25 21.63 3.25
CA CYS A 702 41.16 21.32 1.83
C CYS A 702 39.88 20.50 1.59
N TYR A 703 38.92 21.11 0.92
CA TYR A 703 37.61 20.54 0.64
C TYR A 703 37.35 20.43 -0.86
N ILE A 704 36.96 19.24 -1.33
CA ILE A 704 36.50 18.98 -2.70
C ILE A 704 35.08 18.39 -2.60
N PRO A 705 34.05 19.07 -3.13
CA PRO A 705 32.67 18.59 -3.05
C PRO A 705 32.43 17.35 -3.91
N HIS A 706 31.62 16.42 -3.40
CA HIS A 706 31.10 15.30 -4.19
C HIS A 706 30.03 15.74 -5.19
N ASN A 707 29.32 16.85 -5.02
CA ASN A 707 28.32 17.25 -6.02
C ASN A 707 28.26 18.73 -6.40
N ASN A 708 27.38 18.98 -7.37
CA ASN A 708 27.32 20.17 -8.19
C ASN A 708 26.52 21.33 -7.54
N SER A 709 26.26 21.22 -6.25
CA SER A 709 25.79 22.32 -5.40
C SER A 709 26.75 22.37 -4.23
N GLY A 710 27.12 23.58 -3.78
CA GLY A 710 28.05 23.79 -2.65
C GLY A 710 27.59 23.26 -1.29
N HIS A 711 26.54 22.44 -1.31
CA HIS A 711 25.85 21.81 -0.22
C HIS A 711 25.50 20.43 -0.76
N PHE A 712 26.39 19.47 -0.55
CA PHE A 712 26.09 18.10 -0.92
C PHE A 712 26.57 17.17 0.17
N ASP A 713 25.63 16.91 1.07
CA ASP A 713 25.44 15.66 1.79
C ASP A 713 23.95 15.55 2.21
N ALA A 714 23.07 15.85 1.26
CA ALA A 714 21.62 15.84 1.41
C ALA A 714 20.98 14.96 0.34
#